data_AF-A0AAV1K7A3-F1
#
_entry.id   AF-A0AAV1K7A3-F1
#
_cell.length_a   1.000
_cell.length_b   1.000
_cell.length_c   1.000
_cell.angle_alpha   90.00
_cell.angle_beta   90.00
_cell.angle_gamma   90.00
#
_symmetry.space_group_name_H-M   'P 1'
#
loop_
_entity.id
_entity.type
_entity.pdbx_description
1 polymer ?
#
loop_
_entity_poly.entity_id
_entity_poly.type
_entity_poly.pdbx_seq_one_letter_code
_entity_poly.pdbx_strand_id
1 'polypeptide(L)'
;MDYDLTRVDYILCGITYPDTLKILPNPGHKTQQKFAVGDKNGVLQCLCIKDEEPVVQFKTLPGKSITSVQVALTNGNHIDKIFAASGNEVKGYTRKGKVFLAIETSVSETITSMCILGSDLVLCSGCTVTHYRDLREIYSYICDDRVLDIAAFSTPNSTRVRLLVLIANKGAVIIENGELLARTQISSGPLRLTVPPTHRSTEVCVFYGAANGSIGLIQYETELSSKCLVEDRGLGSVVCVGWYFSNNGAHLAVGRHDGSVQLYLVDLENITEKPRLKYTYFCGEPVTSVCGGCVGSDESELLVSTFSGRIFALRSQRLISGSVSFNNMTPDALTSRRNKLELEVARLEKQTANEREKYQRNTRSLQAGLSTPPLLDIQYELTEALLNGCQEVVITAGVPLDMLFIYCNKQLNVQTDSAAVLSICPPQGQTTEMLATVRCQAGTRRIWLQMCSRPGCSAMEMAESTQVLIYVLPASAPRVARLIKIILPALPQYSQYEDLVSDNNRVWCELRVSGGFSVAEMTSWLSEALPGDLPRPAANISFARLHSFLKTVLLCQYERGSAVFKSDNITTIAILKDVLSNCSMKRGIRVDMSCDIPQVSCSMLFKYLKSDFVTEYQRSKDRVLKKAIGALDLDVNNVNDASEPTLCEEYQRIMKSSVDDTKSKLHFDDLVVIVEQWYMDFCRLSLYGRDYNSQRLRLKAALQNCEVEEVENILTNNNNSQIDFEY
;
A
#
# COMPACT_ATOMS: atom_id res chain seq x y z
N MET A 1 28.33 -3.28 -16.74
CA MET A 1 27.48 -3.57 -17.90
C MET A 1 26.05 -3.38 -17.45
N ASP A 2 25.54 -2.18 -17.70
CA ASP A 2 24.13 -1.84 -17.45
C ASP A 2 23.29 -2.48 -18.55
N TYR A 3 22.08 -2.94 -18.24
CA TYR A 3 21.20 -3.45 -19.28
C TYR A 3 20.63 -2.29 -20.07
N ASP A 4 20.69 -2.41 -21.39
CA ASP A 4 19.93 -1.56 -22.30
C ASP A 4 18.77 -2.40 -22.84
N LEU A 5 17.62 -2.31 -22.16
CA LEU A 5 16.38 -2.99 -22.55
C LEU A 5 15.40 -2.00 -23.16
N THR A 6 14.78 -2.42 -24.25
CA THR A 6 13.76 -1.68 -24.99
C THR A 6 12.39 -2.31 -24.84
N ARG A 7 11.36 -1.47 -24.79
CA ARG A 7 9.97 -1.89 -24.75
C ARG A 7 9.43 -2.31 -26.12
N VAL A 8 8.71 -3.42 -26.13
CA VAL A 8 7.91 -3.91 -27.28
C VAL A 8 6.51 -4.24 -26.80
N ASP A 9 5.50 -3.56 -27.33
CA ASP A 9 4.11 -3.82 -26.96
C ASP A 9 3.54 -4.99 -27.78
N TYR A 10 3.00 -5.99 -27.08
CA TYR A 10 2.39 -7.17 -27.71
C TYR A 10 0.88 -7.05 -27.83
N ILE A 11 0.17 -6.94 -26.71
CA ILE A 11 -1.30 -6.94 -26.72
C ILE A 11 -1.87 -6.15 -25.54
N LEU A 12 -3.11 -5.67 -25.71
CA LEU A 12 -3.94 -5.13 -24.64
C LEU A 12 -5.05 -6.14 -24.32
N CYS A 13 -5.03 -6.68 -23.09
CA CYS A 13 -6.06 -7.53 -22.52
C CYS A 13 -7.00 -6.72 -21.60
N GLY A 14 -7.95 -7.39 -20.94
CA GLY A 14 -8.71 -6.77 -19.86
C GLY A 14 -7.82 -6.45 -18.65
N ILE A 15 -8.39 -5.74 -17.68
CA ILE A 15 -7.71 -5.39 -16.41
C ILE A 15 -7.22 -6.68 -15.73
N THR A 16 -6.01 -6.66 -15.19
CA THR A 16 -5.38 -7.85 -14.59
C THR A 16 -5.30 -7.73 -13.07
N TYR A 17 -5.29 -8.88 -12.39
CA TYR A 17 -4.90 -8.98 -10.97
C TYR A 17 -3.38 -9.20 -10.86
N PRO A 18 -2.78 -8.99 -9.68
CA PRO A 18 -1.39 -9.35 -9.47
C PRO A 18 -1.14 -10.84 -9.73
N ASP A 19 0.02 -11.15 -10.33
CA ASP A 19 0.49 -12.50 -10.65
C ASP A 19 -0.44 -13.37 -11.54
N THR A 20 -1.21 -12.76 -12.44
CA THR A 20 -2.09 -13.49 -13.40
C THR A 20 -1.48 -13.73 -14.79
N LEU A 21 -0.22 -13.36 -15.00
CA LEU A 21 0.54 -13.66 -16.21
C LEU A 21 1.59 -14.73 -15.93
N LYS A 22 1.59 -15.82 -16.71
CA LYS A 22 2.60 -16.88 -16.61
C LYS A 22 3.10 -17.33 -17.97
N ILE A 23 4.40 -17.60 -18.06
CA ILE A 23 5.03 -18.19 -19.24
C ILE A 23 4.99 -19.71 -19.11
N LEU A 24 4.54 -20.39 -20.15
CA LEU A 24 4.53 -21.85 -20.21
C LEU A 24 5.95 -22.37 -20.48
N PRO A 25 6.34 -23.51 -19.86
CA PRO A 25 7.65 -24.09 -20.11
C PRO A 25 7.83 -24.45 -21.59
N ASN A 26 9.07 -24.44 -22.04
CA ASN A 26 9.39 -24.74 -23.43
C ASN A 26 9.36 -26.26 -23.66
N PRO A 27 8.55 -26.78 -24.61
CA PRO A 27 8.55 -28.21 -24.93
C PRO A 27 9.81 -28.67 -25.70
N GLY A 28 10.72 -27.76 -26.10
CA GLY A 28 11.95 -28.12 -26.84
C GLY A 28 12.95 -26.96 -26.98
N HIS A 29 14.16 -27.25 -27.50
CA HIS A 29 15.29 -26.31 -27.50
C HIS A 29 15.22 -25.12 -28.48
N LYS A 30 14.18 -24.99 -29.32
CA LYS A 30 14.12 -23.99 -30.42
C LYS A 30 12.75 -23.38 -30.69
N THR A 31 11.81 -23.41 -29.73
CA THR A 31 10.49 -22.79 -29.94
C THR A 31 10.23 -21.64 -28.99
N GLN A 32 9.77 -20.51 -29.52
CA GLN A 32 9.18 -19.42 -28.75
C GLN A 32 8.14 -19.95 -27.76
N GLN A 33 8.25 -19.49 -26.52
CA GLN A 33 7.36 -19.87 -25.44
C GLN A 33 5.98 -19.23 -25.62
N LYS A 34 4.98 -19.89 -25.06
CA LYS A 34 3.63 -19.35 -24.96
C LYS A 34 3.45 -18.72 -23.60
N PHE A 35 2.56 -17.76 -23.48
CA PHE A 35 2.17 -17.21 -22.20
C PHE A 35 0.65 -17.25 -22.04
N ALA A 36 0.20 -17.29 -20.79
CA ALA A 36 -1.20 -17.24 -20.42
C ALA A 36 -1.45 -16.02 -19.53
N VAL A 37 -2.58 -15.34 -19.75
CA VAL A 37 -3.02 -14.20 -18.97
C VAL A 37 -4.49 -14.33 -18.61
N GLY A 38 -4.81 -14.09 -17.35
CA GLY A 38 -6.19 -13.99 -16.85
C GLY A 38 -6.58 -12.54 -16.54
N ASP A 39 -7.80 -12.16 -16.93
CA ASP A 39 -8.35 -10.83 -16.67
C ASP A 39 -9.55 -10.82 -15.70
N LYS A 40 -9.94 -9.61 -15.28
CA LYS A 40 -11.08 -9.37 -14.39
C LYS A 40 -12.44 -9.69 -15.00
N ASN A 41 -12.53 -9.80 -16.33
CA ASN A 41 -13.75 -10.20 -17.03
C ASN A 41 -13.91 -11.74 -17.06
N GLY A 42 -13.01 -12.47 -16.41
CA GLY A 42 -13.04 -13.93 -16.34
C GLY A 42 -12.51 -14.61 -17.60
N VAL A 43 -11.76 -13.88 -18.43
CA VAL A 43 -11.24 -14.40 -19.69
C VAL A 43 -9.78 -14.82 -19.52
N LEU A 44 -9.52 -16.12 -19.71
CA LEU A 44 -8.18 -16.68 -19.82
C LEU A 44 -7.77 -16.73 -21.29
N GLN A 45 -6.63 -16.13 -21.60
CA GLN A 45 -6.07 -16.10 -22.95
C GLN A 45 -4.70 -16.76 -22.94
N CYS A 46 -4.44 -17.65 -23.89
CA CYS A 46 -3.10 -18.17 -24.14
C CYS A 46 -2.63 -17.68 -25.51
N LEU A 47 -1.45 -17.05 -25.54
CA LEU A 47 -0.91 -16.41 -26.72
C LEU A 47 0.51 -16.91 -27.01
N CYS A 48 0.91 -16.79 -28.26
CA CYS A 48 2.30 -16.83 -28.69
C CYS A 48 2.57 -15.63 -29.58
N ILE A 49 3.81 -15.16 -29.61
CA ILE A 49 4.22 -14.12 -30.55
C ILE A 49 4.79 -14.83 -31.78
N LYS A 50 4.36 -14.43 -32.98
CA LYS A 50 4.93 -14.87 -34.24
C LYS A 50 5.10 -13.64 -35.11
N ASP A 51 6.29 -13.46 -35.66
CA ASP A 51 6.60 -12.30 -36.51
C ASP A 51 6.22 -10.96 -35.85
N GLU A 52 6.50 -10.81 -34.56
CA GLU A 52 6.16 -9.62 -33.74
C GLU A 52 4.65 -9.32 -33.58
N GLU A 53 3.77 -10.21 -34.05
CA GLU A 53 2.33 -10.13 -33.86
C GLU A 53 1.82 -11.17 -32.86
N PRO A 54 0.88 -10.81 -31.96
CA PRO A 54 0.29 -11.75 -31.02
C PRO A 54 -0.71 -12.68 -31.72
N VAL A 55 -0.49 -13.99 -31.59
CA VAL A 55 -1.38 -15.03 -32.09
C VAL A 55 -2.07 -15.71 -30.92
N VAL A 56 -3.40 -15.51 -30.82
CA VAL A 56 -4.24 -16.15 -29.81
C VAL A 56 -4.38 -17.65 -30.12
N GLN A 57 -3.96 -18.49 -29.18
CA GLN A 57 -4.05 -19.95 -29.29
C GLN A 57 -5.41 -20.46 -28.80
N PHE A 58 -5.87 -19.93 -27.68
CA PHE A 58 -7.24 -20.07 -27.21
C PHE A 58 -7.62 -18.88 -26.34
N LYS A 59 -8.93 -18.66 -26.24
CA LYS A 59 -9.54 -17.64 -25.40
C LYS A 59 -10.82 -18.22 -24.82
N THR A 60 -10.98 -18.15 -23.49
CA THR A 60 -12.20 -18.64 -22.83
C THR A 60 -13.33 -17.63 -22.97
N LEU A 61 -14.56 -18.07 -22.68
CA LEU A 61 -15.69 -17.17 -22.54
C LEU A 61 -15.55 -16.33 -21.26
N PRO A 62 -16.12 -15.11 -21.22
CA PRO A 62 -16.19 -14.30 -20.01
C PRO A 62 -16.87 -15.03 -18.85
N GLY A 63 -16.49 -14.69 -17.61
CA GLY A 63 -16.98 -15.34 -16.40
C GLY A 63 -16.65 -14.54 -15.13
N LYS A 64 -16.60 -15.23 -13.99
CA LYS A 64 -16.10 -14.65 -12.72
C LYS A 64 -14.64 -14.22 -12.92
N SER A 65 -14.20 -13.15 -12.26
CA SER A 65 -12.84 -12.61 -12.41
C SER A 65 -11.75 -13.64 -12.11
N ILE A 66 -10.68 -13.68 -12.92
CA ILE A 66 -9.53 -14.57 -12.68
C ILE A 66 -8.57 -13.90 -11.70
N THR A 67 -8.42 -14.47 -10.51
CA THR A 67 -7.63 -13.90 -9.42
C THR A 67 -6.20 -14.44 -9.36
N SER A 68 -5.96 -15.66 -9.83
CA SER A 68 -4.63 -16.27 -9.88
C SER A 68 -4.48 -17.19 -11.08
N VAL A 69 -3.30 -17.21 -11.68
CA VAL A 69 -2.91 -18.13 -12.76
C VAL A 69 -1.59 -18.77 -12.40
N GLN A 70 -1.53 -20.10 -12.47
CA GLN A 70 -0.31 -20.87 -12.22
C GLN A 70 -0.10 -21.90 -13.33
N VAL A 71 1.15 -22.22 -13.56
CA VAL A 71 1.56 -23.28 -14.49
C VAL A 71 2.30 -24.33 -13.70
N ALA A 72 2.01 -25.61 -13.95
CA ALA A 72 2.71 -26.69 -13.26
C ALA A 72 4.18 -26.75 -13.72
N LEU A 73 5.12 -26.70 -12.77
CA LEU A 73 6.56 -26.54 -13.01
C LEU A 73 7.38 -27.84 -12.83
N THR A 74 6.77 -28.94 -12.40
CA THR A 74 7.46 -30.19 -12.03
C THR A 74 7.55 -31.22 -13.15
N ASN A 75 8.64 -32.00 -13.15
CA ASN A 75 8.96 -33.12 -14.04
C ASN A 75 7.98 -34.30 -13.89
N GLY A 76 6.74 -34.14 -14.37
CA GLY A 76 5.70 -35.18 -14.33
C GLY A 76 4.68 -35.07 -15.47
N ASN A 77 3.59 -35.85 -15.40
CA ASN A 77 2.54 -35.93 -16.43
C ASN A 77 1.75 -34.62 -16.70
N HIS A 78 2.02 -33.55 -15.94
CA HIS A 78 1.30 -32.26 -15.99
C HIS A 78 2.13 -31.09 -16.55
N ILE A 79 3.24 -31.36 -17.26
CA ILE A 79 3.95 -30.32 -18.02
C ILE A 79 2.95 -29.64 -18.99
N ASP A 80 3.01 -28.32 -19.10
CA ASP A 80 2.14 -27.48 -19.95
C ASP A 80 0.65 -27.39 -19.53
N LYS A 81 0.31 -27.65 -18.27
CA LYS A 81 -1.04 -27.38 -17.75
C LYS A 81 -1.13 -25.99 -17.10
N ILE A 82 -2.18 -25.26 -17.47
CA ILE A 82 -2.50 -23.94 -16.94
C ILE A 82 -3.64 -24.12 -15.93
N PHE A 83 -3.51 -23.57 -14.75
CA PHE A 83 -4.58 -23.54 -13.75
C PHE A 83 -4.99 -22.08 -13.56
N ALA A 84 -6.29 -21.84 -13.52
CA ALA A 84 -6.86 -20.52 -13.30
C ALA A 84 -7.90 -20.59 -12.19
N ALA A 85 -7.72 -19.76 -11.16
CA ALA A 85 -8.67 -19.58 -10.07
C ALA A 85 -9.64 -18.45 -10.40
N SER A 86 -10.93 -18.68 -10.16
CA SER A 86 -12.01 -17.78 -10.48
C SER A 86 -13.16 -17.92 -9.48
N GLY A 87 -13.33 -16.92 -8.60
CA GLY A 87 -14.22 -17.05 -7.45
C GLY A 87 -13.74 -18.16 -6.50
N ASN A 88 -14.61 -19.13 -6.22
CA ASN A 88 -14.37 -20.31 -5.39
C ASN A 88 -14.02 -21.57 -6.24
N GLU A 89 -13.76 -21.41 -7.54
CA GLU A 89 -13.47 -22.52 -8.45
C GLU A 89 -12.06 -22.42 -9.02
N VAL A 90 -11.41 -23.57 -9.24
CA VAL A 90 -10.17 -23.68 -10.02
C VAL A 90 -10.40 -24.56 -11.22
N LYS A 91 -10.03 -24.06 -12.41
CA LYS A 91 -10.13 -24.78 -13.68
C LYS A 91 -8.74 -25.04 -14.23
N GLY A 92 -8.48 -26.30 -14.58
CA GLY A 92 -7.27 -26.74 -15.25
C GLY A 92 -7.47 -26.84 -16.76
N TYR A 93 -6.64 -26.13 -17.51
CA TYR A 93 -6.62 -26.05 -18.97
C TYR A 93 -5.35 -26.70 -19.52
N THR A 94 -5.50 -27.43 -20.61
CA THR A 94 -4.36 -27.84 -21.43
C THR A 94 -3.82 -26.64 -22.23
N ARG A 95 -2.60 -26.75 -22.76
CA ARG A 95 -2.02 -25.78 -23.71
C ARG A 95 -2.90 -25.43 -24.92
N LYS A 96 -3.86 -26.31 -25.28
CA LYS A 96 -4.82 -26.10 -26.37
C LYS A 96 -6.16 -25.53 -25.90
N GLY A 97 -6.34 -25.26 -24.61
CA GLY A 97 -7.57 -24.70 -24.03
C GLY A 97 -8.63 -25.74 -23.63
N LYS A 98 -8.38 -27.04 -23.80
CA LYS A 98 -9.30 -28.08 -23.29
C LYS A 98 -9.26 -28.11 -21.76
N VAL A 99 -10.42 -28.04 -21.12
CA VAL A 99 -10.56 -28.23 -19.67
C VAL A 99 -10.36 -29.71 -19.34
N PHE A 100 -9.48 -29.99 -18.39
CA PHE A 100 -9.22 -31.37 -17.92
C PHE A 100 -9.50 -31.55 -16.42
N LEU A 101 -9.65 -30.45 -15.69
CA LEU A 101 -9.86 -30.43 -14.25
C LEU A 101 -10.75 -29.24 -13.89
N ALA A 102 -11.68 -29.47 -12.98
CA ALA A 102 -12.47 -28.42 -12.33
C ALA A 102 -12.69 -28.85 -10.88
N ILE A 103 -12.35 -27.96 -9.95
CA ILE A 103 -12.58 -28.15 -8.52
C ILE A 103 -13.26 -26.91 -7.98
N GLU A 104 -14.28 -27.11 -7.15
CA GLU A 104 -14.96 -26.05 -6.42
C GLU A 104 -14.66 -26.24 -4.94
N THR A 105 -14.23 -25.18 -4.28
CA THR A 105 -13.89 -25.23 -2.85
C THR A 105 -15.15 -25.19 -2.01
N SER A 106 -15.09 -25.83 -0.84
CA SER A 106 -16.14 -25.75 0.19
C SER A 106 -16.28 -24.34 0.78
N VAL A 107 -15.22 -23.54 0.71
CA VAL A 107 -15.16 -22.15 1.16
C VAL A 107 -15.84 -21.24 0.13
N SER A 108 -16.74 -20.36 0.61
CA SER A 108 -17.46 -19.40 -0.22
C SER A 108 -16.65 -18.15 -0.59
N GLU A 109 -15.57 -17.88 0.14
CA GLU A 109 -14.67 -16.77 -0.13
C GLU A 109 -13.91 -17.00 -1.45
N THR A 110 -13.57 -15.91 -2.14
CA THR A 110 -12.81 -15.96 -3.39
C THR A 110 -11.36 -16.39 -3.12
N ILE A 111 -10.84 -17.26 -3.97
CA ILE A 111 -9.45 -17.70 -3.97
C ILE A 111 -8.56 -16.51 -4.33
N THR A 112 -7.61 -16.15 -3.48
CA THR A 112 -6.70 -14.99 -3.64
C THR A 112 -5.33 -15.38 -4.17
N SER A 113 -4.82 -16.56 -3.81
CA SER A 113 -3.57 -17.12 -4.30
C SER A 113 -3.66 -18.64 -4.38
N MET A 114 -2.82 -19.25 -5.21
CA MET A 114 -2.71 -20.70 -5.33
C MET A 114 -1.28 -21.12 -5.65
N CYS A 115 -0.90 -22.31 -5.22
CA CYS A 115 0.37 -22.94 -5.51
C CYS A 115 0.15 -24.39 -5.97
N ILE A 116 1.03 -24.85 -6.87
CA ILE A 116 0.95 -26.20 -7.45
C ILE A 116 2.30 -26.86 -7.29
N LEU A 117 2.31 -28.01 -6.61
CA LEU A 117 3.51 -28.80 -6.36
C LEU A 117 3.23 -30.26 -6.77
N GLY A 118 3.66 -30.66 -7.97
CA GLY A 118 3.35 -31.99 -8.47
C GLY A 118 1.85 -32.19 -8.71
N SER A 119 1.26 -33.14 -7.99
CA SER A 119 -0.20 -33.40 -7.94
C SER A 119 -0.91 -32.65 -6.82
N ASP A 120 -0.17 -31.97 -5.95
CA ASP A 120 -0.71 -31.22 -4.82
C ASP A 120 -1.12 -29.81 -5.26
N LEU A 121 -2.35 -29.44 -4.92
CA LEU A 121 -2.96 -28.15 -5.19
C LEU A 121 -3.24 -27.46 -3.86
N VAL A 122 -2.62 -26.31 -3.64
CA VAL A 122 -2.82 -25.51 -2.42
C VAL A 122 -3.56 -24.23 -2.79
N LEU A 123 -4.68 -23.99 -2.13
CA LEU A 123 -5.57 -22.87 -2.40
C LEU A 123 -5.66 -21.97 -1.17
N CYS A 124 -5.57 -20.66 -1.39
CA CYS A 124 -5.73 -19.67 -0.33
C CYS A 124 -6.99 -18.85 -0.60
N SER A 125 -7.92 -18.81 0.36
CA SER A 125 -9.18 -18.06 0.27
C SER A 125 -9.38 -17.30 1.56
N GLY A 126 -9.33 -15.96 1.50
CA GLY A 126 -9.36 -15.07 2.67
C GLY A 126 -8.31 -15.45 3.71
N CYS A 127 -8.71 -16.02 4.86
CA CYS A 127 -7.78 -16.44 5.93
C CYS A 127 -7.49 -17.94 5.91
N THR A 128 -8.09 -18.69 4.99
CA THR A 128 -8.01 -20.15 4.94
C THR A 128 -6.98 -20.61 3.91
N VAL A 129 -6.20 -21.61 4.28
CA VAL A 129 -5.27 -22.34 3.41
C VAL A 129 -5.73 -23.78 3.33
N THR A 130 -6.07 -24.25 2.15
CA THR A 130 -6.61 -25.59 1.92
C THR A 130 -5.68 -26.37 1.00
N HIS A 131 -5.26 -27.55 1.44
CA HIS A 131 -4.37 -28.44 0.70
C HIS A 131 -5.16 -29.62 0.11
N TYR A 132 -5.13 -29.72 -1.21
CA TYR A 132 -5.74 -30.80 -1.98
C TYR A 132 -4.66 -31.71 -2.58
N ARG A 133 -4.90 -33.01 -2.52
CA ARG A 133 -4.13 -34.03 -3.24
C ARG A 133 -5.10 -34.95 -3.95
N ASP A 134 -4.88 -35.17 -5.24
CA ASP A 134 -5.78 -35.97 -6.08
C ASP A 134 -7.26 -35.52 -5.97
N LEU A 135 -7.47 -34.19 -5.94
CA LEU A 135 -8.80 -33.54 -5.80
C LEU A 135 -9.51 -33.81 -4.46
N ARG A 136 -8.83 -34.34 -3.45
CA ARG A 136 -9.37 -34.52 -2.10
C ARG A 136 -8.69 -33.56 -1.15
N GLU A 137 -9.50 -32.88 -0.35
CA GLU A 137 -9.02 -32.04 0.74
C GLU A 137 -8.33 -32.93 1.80
N ILE A 138 -7.06 -32.64 2.10
CA ILE A 138 -6.31 -33.34 3.16
C ILE A 138 -6.26 -32.49 4.41
N TYR A 139 -5.83 -31.23 4.28
CA TYR A 139 -5.63 -30.32 5.41
C TYR A 139 -6.25 -28.96 5.11
N SER A 140 -6.75 -28.31 6.15
CA SER A 140 -7.21 -26.93 6.11
C SER A 140 -6.70 -26.22 7.36
N TYR A 141 -6.15 -25.02 7.18
CA TYR A 141 -5.63 -24.18 8.25
C TYR A 141 -6.23 -22.78 8.16
N ILE A 142 -6.57 -22.19 9.31
CA ILE A 142 -7.10 -20.84 9.41
C ILE A 142 -6.02 -19.95 10.02
N CYS A 143 -5.53 -19.00 9.23
CA CYS A 143 -4.58 -17.99 9.67
C CYS A 143 -5.24 -16.91 10.55
N ASP A 144 -4.42 -16.24 11.37
CA ASP A 144 -4.85 -15.11 12.22
C ASP A 144 -5.43 -13.95 11.40
N ASP A 145 -5.00 -13.81 10.14
CA ASP A 145 -5.42 -12.76 9.21
C ASP A 145 -5.41 -13.25 7.75
N ARG A 146 -5.81 -12.39 6.80
CA ARG A 146 -5.90 -12.68 5.38
C ARG A 146 -4.56 -13.14 4.81
N VAL A 147 -4.60 -14.23 4.07
CA VAL A 147 -3.48 -14.78 3.30
C VAL A 147 -3.24 -13.93 2.06
N LEU A 148 -2.01 -13.46 1.90
CA LEU A 148 -1.58 -12.62 0.78
C LEU A 148 -0.96 -13.45 -0.33
N ASP A 149 -0.05 -14.36 0.02
CA ASP A 149 0.67 -15.20 -0.93
C ASP A 149 1.21 -16.48 -0.28
N ILE A 150 1.58 -17.47 -1.10
CA ILE A 150 1.97 -18.80 -0.62
C ILE A 150 3.06 -19.46 -1.50
N ALA A 151 4.00 -20.16 -0.86
CA ALA A 151 4.95 -21.06 -1.50
C ALA A 151 4.88 -22.45 -0.87
N ALA A 152 4.95 -23.49 -1.70
CA ALA A 152 4.97 -24.89 -1.27
C ALA A 152 6.34 -25.53 -1.51
N PHE A 153 6.81 -26.29 -0.52
CA PHE A 153 8.08 -27.00 -0.51
C PHE A 153 7.88 -28.48 -0.17
N SER A 154 8.61 -29.37 -0.82
CA SER A 154 8.58 -30.80 -0.52
C SER A 154 9.68 -31.16 0.47
N THR A 155 9.33 -31.80 1.58
CA THR A 155 10.35 -32.25 2.52
C THR A 155 11.24 -33.35 1.91
N PRO A 156 12.58 -33.29 2.10
CA PRO A 156 13.47 -34.37 1.66
C PRO A 156 13.04 -35.70 2.27
N ASN A 157 13.04 -36.77 1.48
CA ASN A 157 12.76 -38.14 1.92
C ASN A 157 11.37 -38.35 2.57
N SER A 158 10.41 -37.48 2.28
CA SER A 158 9.08 -37.50 2.89
C SER A 158 8.01 -37.02 1.90
N THR A 159 6.79 -37.54 2.02
CA THR A 159 5.63 -37.09 1.24
C THR A 159 4.95 -35.84 1.84
N ARG A 160 5.56 -35.24 2.86
CA ARG A 160 5.04 -34.06 3.55
C ARG A 160 5.39 -32.81 2.75
N VAL A 161 4.43 -31.89 2.74
CA VAL A 161 4.54 -30.57 2.11
C VAL A 161 4.60 -29.53 3.21
N ARG A 162 5.58 -28.64 3.13
CA ARG A 162 5.68 -27.43 3.95
C ARG A 162 5.16 -26.25 3.15
N LEU A 163 4.31 -25.46 3.79
CA LEU A 163 3.71 -24.28 3.20
C LEU A 163 4.24 -23.06 3.92
N LEU A 164 4.88 -22.15 3.18
CA LEU A 164 5.21 -20.82 3.68
C LEU A 164 4.12 -19.86 3.23
N VAL A 165 3.47 -19.21 4.19
CA VAL A 165 2.30 -18.36 3.96
C VAL A 165 2.57 -16.95 4.47
N LEU A 166 2.30 -15.95 3.63
CA LEU A 166 2.34 -14.55 4.01
C LEU A 166 0.95 -14.11 4.48
N ILE A 167 0.90 -13.41 5.61
CA ILE A 167 -0.35 -12.92 6.23
C ILE A 167 -0.34 -11.39 6.32
N ALA A 168 -1.53 -10.79 6.20
CA ALA A 168 -1.69 -9.34 6.05
C ALA A 168 -1.20 -8.52 7.25
N ASN A 169 -1.24 -9.07 8.46
CA ASN A 169 -0.74 -8.46 9.70
C ASN A 169 0.80 -8.42 9.82
N LYS A 170 1.50 -8.26 8.70
CA LYS A 170 2.98 -8.22 8.61
C LYS A 170 3.68 -9.53 9.06
N GLY A 171 2.99 -10.66 9.06
CA GLY A 171 3.55 -11.96 9.47
C GLY A 171 3.91 -12.89 8.31
N ALA A 172 4.76 -13.87 8.62
CA ALA A 172 4.97 -15.07 7.80
C ALA A 172 4.88 -16.32 8.69
N VAL A 173 4.20 -17.35 8.20
CA VAL A 173 3.96 -18.60 8.94
C VAL A 173 4.34 -19.81 8.11
N ILE A 174 4.87 -20.83 8.77
CA ILE A 174 5.11 -22.15 8.18
C ILE A 174 4.09 -23.13 8.72
N ILE A 175 3.41 -23.80 7.80
CA ILE A 175 2.41 -24.82 8.08
C ILE A 175 2.92 -26.16 7.53
N GLU A 176 2.87 -27.20 8.34
CA GLU A 176 3.14 -28.58 7.94
C GLU A 176 1.99 -29.46 8.43
N ASN A 177 1.40 -30.28 7.54
CA ASN A 177 0.29 -31.19 7.87
C ASN A 177 -0.94 -30.53 8.53
N GLY A 178 -1.22 -29.26 8.23
CA GLY A 178 -2.34 -28.53 8.82
C GLY A 178 -2.06 -27.96 10.21
N GLU A 179 -0.82 -28.05 10.70
CA GLU A 179 -0.39 -27.47 11.98
C GLU A 179 0.63 -26.34 11.77
N LEU A 180 0.57 -25.34 12.62
CA LEU A 180 1.53 -24.23 12.65
C LEU A 180 2.85 -24.72 13.24
N LEU A 181 3.92 -24.57 12.47
CA LEU A 181 5.25 -25.00 12.89
C LEU A 181 6.13 -23.83 13.37
N ALA A 182 6.09 -22.70 12.65
CA ALA A 182 6.85 -21.50 13.02
C ALA A 182 6.13 -20.24 12.54
N ARG A 183 6.35 -19.13 13.25
CA ARG A 183 5.87 -17.81 12.88
C ARG A 183 6.99 -16.79 13.04
N THR A 184 6.99 -15.78 12.19
CA THR A 184 7.89 -14.63 12.31
C THR A 184 7.15 -13.36 11.88
N GLN A 185 7.58 -12.23 12.43
CA GLN A 185 7.02 -10.93 12.13
C GLN A 185 8.01 -10.13 11.28
N ILE A 186 7.51 -9.54 10.20
CA ILE A 186 8.33 -8.87 9.20
C ILE A 186 7.86 -7.41 9.10
N SER A 187 8.59 -6.51 9.77
CA SER A 187 8.24 -5.09 9.90
C SER A 187 7.93 -4.37 8.59
N SER A 188 8.52 -4.81 7.48
CA SER A 188 8.28 -4.24 6.15
C SER A 188 6.88 -4.53 5.57
N GLY A 189 6.18 -5.54 6.08
CA GLY A 189 4.87 -5.99 5.57
C GLY A 189 4.99 -6.75 4.24
N PRO A 190 5.26 -8.06 4.24
CA PRO A 190 5.48 -8.84 3.02
C PRO A 190 4.17 -9.01 2.23
N LEU A 191 4.20 -8.80 0.91
CA LEU A 191 3.02 -8.88 0.03
C LEU A 191 3.07 -10.05 -0.96
N ARG A 192 4.23 -10.27 -1.56
CA ARG A 192 4.44 -11.28 -2.61
C ARG A 192 5.74 -12.01 -2.40
N LEU A 193 5.76 -13.28 -2.80
CA LEU A 193 6.95 -14.11 -2.72
C LEU A 193 7.33 -14.72 -4.07
N THR A 194 8.60 -15.12 -4.19
CA THR A 194 9.07 -15.97 -5.27
C THR A 194 10.14 -16.92 -4.77
N VAL A 195 10.08 -18.16 -5.25
CA VAL A 195 11.03 -19.21 -4.87
C VAL A 195 12.25 -19.11 -5.78
N PRO A 196 13.49 -19.17 -5.24
CA PRO A 196 14.69 -19.24 -6.04
C PRO A 196 14.69 -20.44 -7.01
N PRO A 197 15.26 -20.31 -8.20
CA PRO A 197 15.20 -21.36 -9.22
C PRO A 197 15.99 -22.62 -8.81
N THR A 198 17.05 -22.44 -8.02
CA THR A 198 17.96 -23.47 -7.53
C THR A 198 17.40 -24.24 -6.33
N HIS A 199 16.55 -23.62 -5.50
CA HIS A 199 15.98 -24.22 -4.28
C HIS A 199 14.59 -24.85 -4.52
N ARG A 200 14.36 -25.39 -5.72
CA ARG A 200 13.11 -26.09 -6.05
C ARG A 200 13.07 -27.47 -5.41
N SER A 201 12.95 -27.54 -4.09
CA SER A 201 12.13 -28.55 -3.37
C SER A 201 12.41 -28.58 -1.88
N THR A 202 13.68 -28.53 -1.44
CA THR A 202 14.06 -29.04 -0.11
C THR A 202 14.28 -27.98 0.97
N GLU A 203 14.85 -26.84 0.61
CA GLU A 203 15.15 -25.76 1.55
C GLU A 203 14.11 -24.65 1.41
N VAL A 204 13.52 -24.26 2.54
CA VAL A 204 12.50 -23.22 2.58
C VAL A 204 13.21 -21.87 2.56
N CYS A 205 13.33 -21.32 1.35
CA CYS A 205 13.98 -20.04 1.09
C CYS A 205 13.18 -19.29 0.03
N VAL A 206 12.71 -18.07 0.33
CA VAL A 206 11.96 -17.23 -0.62
C VAL A 206 12.40 -15.78 -0.56
N PHE A 207 12.43 -15.15 -1.73
CA PHE A 207 12.45 -13.69 -1.78
C PHE A 207 11.04 -13.16 -1.59
N TYR A 208 10.90 -12.08 -0.84
CA TYR A 208 9.64 -11.37 -0.71
C TYR A 208 9.77 -9.91 -1.12
N GLY A 209 8.69 -9.39 -1.68
CA GLY A 209 8.46 -7.96 -1.88
C GLY A 209 7.49 -7.43 -0.83
N ALA A 210 7.75 -6.23 -0.32
CA ALA A 210 6.99 -5.66 0.79
C ALA A 210 6.11 -4.46 0.39
N ALA A 211 5.15 -4.13 1.25
CA ALA A 211 4.22 -3.01 1.12
C ALA A 211 4.95 -1.65 1.19
N ASN A 212 5.96 -1.54 2.04
CA ASN A 212 6.83 -0.35 2.10
C ASN A 212 7.83 -0.26 0.93
N GLY A 213 7.77 -1.17 -0.05
CA GLY A 213 8.69 -1.18 -1.18
C GLY A 213 10.05 -1.85 -0.94
N SER A 214 10.33 -2.36 0.25
CA SER A 214 11.54 -3.15 0.48
C SER A 214 11.47 -4.55 -0.14
N ILE A 215 12.64 -5.17 -0.31
CA ILE A 215 12.80 -6.55 -0.77
C ILE A 215 13.63 -7.28 0.27
N GLY A 216 13.23 -8.48 0.64
CA GLY A 216 13.97 -9.29 1.59
C GLY A 216 13.93 -10.78 1.26
N LEU A 217 14.52 -11.54 2.17
CA LEU A 217 14.64 -12.99 2.12
C LEU A 217 14.01 -13.57 3.38
N ILE A 218 13.20 -14.61 3.22
CA ILE A 218 12.70 -15.44 4.32
C ILE A 218 13.34 -16.81 4.18
N GLN A 219 13.97 -17.29 5.25
CA GLN A 219 14.55 -18.63 5.29
C GLN A 219 14.06 -19.39 6.52
N TYR A 220 13.98 -20.71 6.38
CA TYR A 220 13.64 -21.59 7.48
C TYR A 220 14.57 -22.80 7.51
N GLU A 221 15.31 -22.90 8.61
CA GLU A 221 16.21 -24.01 8.93
C GLU A 221 15.71 -24.71 10.19
N THR A 222 15.80 -24.03 11.32
CA THR A 222 15.25 -24.42 12.63
C THR A 222 14.20 -23.41 13.10
N GLU A 223 14.52 -22.13 12.96
CA GLU A 223 13.61 -21.01 13.17
C GLU A 223 13.32 -20.29 11.85
N LEU A 224 12.17 -19.62 11.80
CA LEU A 224 11.76 -18.81 10.67
C LEU A 224 12.36 -17.40 10.81
N SER A 225 13.33 -17.07 9.95
CA SER A 225 13.99 -15.76 9.99
C SER A 225 13.77 -14.97 8.71
N SER A 226 13.76 -13.65 8.83
CA SER A 226 13.63 -12.72 7.72
C SER A 226 14.78 -11.72 7.71
N LYS A 227 15.36 -11.46 6.54
CA LYS A 227 16.42 -10.46 6.33
C LYS A 227 15.99 -9.48 5.25
N CYS A 228 15.97 -8.20 5.58
CA CYS A 228 15.80 -7.15 4.57
C CYS A 228 17.09 -7.03 3.75
N LEU A 229 16.99 -7.18 2.43
CA LEU A 229 18.14 -7.11 1.52
C LEU A 229 18.23 -5.74 0.82
N VAL A 230 17.08 -5.18 0.46
CA VAL A 230 16.96 -3.88 -0.18
C VAL A 230 15.94 -3.06 0.59
N GLU A 231 16.42 -2.01 1.25
CA GLU A 231 15.58 -1.05 1.95
C GLU A 231 14.75 -0.20 0.98
N ASP A 232 13.69 0.40 1.52
CA ASP A 232 12.84 1.33 0.79
C ASP A 232 13.66 2.53 0.27
N ARG A 233 13.38 2.93 -0.96
CA ARG A 233 13.97 4.09 -1.64
C ARG A 233 12.91 5.12 -2.07
N GLY A 234 11.73 5.10 -1.45
CA GLY A 234 10.58 5.93 -1.82
C GLY A 234 9.89 5.46 -3.10
N LEU A 235 9.99 4.15 -3.41
CA LEU A 235 9.31 3.55 -4.55
C LEU A 235 8.03 2.87 -4.08
N GLY A 236 7.05 2.72 -4.98
CA GLY A 236 5.78 2.10 -4.66
C GLY A 236 5.90 0.68 -4.09
N SER A 237 4.81 0.23 -3.44
CA SER A 237 4.68 -1.13 -2.91
C SER A 237 5.00 -2.20 -3.96
N VAL A 238 5.60 -3.32 -3.54
CA VAL A 238 5.93 -4.41 -4.46
C VAL A 238 4.69 -5.23 -4.76
N VAL A 239 4.22 -5.19 -6.02
CA VAL A 239 2.98 -5.84 -6.46
C VAL A 239 3.22 -7.23 -7.04
N CYS A 240 4.38 -7.47 -7.64
CA CYS A 240 4.77 -8.76 -8.18
C CYS A 240 6.29 -8.96 -8.18
N VAL A 241 6.71 -10.21 -8.05
CA VAL A 241 8.11 -10.63 -8.07
C VAL A 241 8.25 -11.85 -8.96
N GLY A 242 9.29 -11.88 -9.80
CA GLY A 242 9.54 -12.98 -10.72
C GLY A 242 11.02 -13.12 -11.04
N TRP A 243 11.35 -14.10 -11.89
CA TRP A 243 12.72 -14.36 -12.31
C TRP A 243 12.93 -14.00 -13.77
N TYR A 244 14.08 -13.40 -14.06
CA TYR A 244 14.59 -13.16 -15.39
C TYR A 244 16.00 -13.74 -15.51
N PHE A 245 16.17 -14.69 -16.42
CA PHE A 245 17.47 -15.30 -16.67
C PHE A 245 18.08 -14.66 -17.90
N SER A 246 19.31 -14.16 -17.76
CA SER A 246 20.07 -13.63 -18.87
C SER A 246 21.40 -14.37 -18.98
N ASN A 247 22.15 -14.11 -20.04
CA ASN A 247 23.50 -14.67 -20.19
C ASN A 247 24.46 -14.25 -19.06
N ASN A 248 24.13 -13.20 -18.30
CA ASN A 248 24.96 -12.70 -17.20
C ASN A 248 24.54 -13.25 -15.82
N GLY A 249 23.56 -14.16 -15.76
CA GLY A 249 23.07 -14.77 -14.52
C GLY A 249 21.58 -14.58 -14.28
N ALA A 250 21.16 -14.90 -13.05
CA ALA A 250 19.77 -14.80 -12.61
C ALA A 250 19.47 -13.44 -12.00
N HIS A 251 18.36 -12.84 -12.44
CA HIS A 251 17.88 -11.57 -11.95
C HIS A 251 16.52 -11.74 -11.30
N LEU A 252 16.38 -11.14 -10.12
CA LEU A 252 15.10 -10.91 -9.48
C LEU A 252 14.43 -9.71 -10.16
N ALA A 253 13.32 -9.97 -10.84
CA ALA A 253 12.47 -8.95 -11.43
C ALA A 253 11.40 -8.52 -10.44
N VAL A 254 11.27 -7.21 -10.22
CA VAL A 254 10.35 -6.63 -9.24
C VAL A 254 9.48 -5.60 -9.94
N GLY A 255 8.16 -5.82 -9.92
CA GLY A 255 7.16 -4.88 -10.43
C GLY A 255 6.44 -4.18 -9.29
N ARG A 256 6.35 -2.85 -9.37
CA ARG A 256 5.83 -2.00 -8.29
C ARG A 256 4.53 -1.30 -8.66
N HIS A 257 3.83 -0.80 -7.63
CA HIS A 257 2.56 -0.08 -7.79
C HIS A 257 2.72 1.30 -8.45
N ASP A 258 3.90 1.92 -8.37
CA ASP A 258 4.20 3.19 -9.06
C ASP A 258 4.46 3.02 -10.57
N GLY A 259 4.51 1.77 -11.06
CA GLY A 259 4.80 1.45 -12.44
C GLY A 259 6.29 1.26 -12.75
N SER A 260 7.14 1.17 -11.73
CA SER A 260 8.54 0.82 -11.93
C SER A 260 8.75 -0.70 -12.00
N VAL A 261 9.65 -1.10 -12.88
CA VAL A 261 10.14 -2.46 -13.07
C VAL A 261 11.64 -2.45 -12.82
N GLN A 262 12.10 -3.22 -11.84
CA GLN A 262 13.51 -3.28 -11.43
C GLN A 262 14.08 -4.67 -11.64
N LEU A 263 15.33 -4.74 -12.11
CA LEU A 263 16.09 -5.99 -12.21
C LEU A 263 17.27 -5.96 -11.26
N TYR A 264 17.29 -6.89 -10.31
CA TYR A 264 18.37 -7.07 -9.37
C TYR A 264 19.14 -8.35 -9.71
N LEU A 265 20.43 -8.25 -9.96
CA LEU A 265 21.31 -9.42 -10.11
C LEU A 265 21.47 -10.09 -8.74
N VAL A 266 21.17 -11.38 -8.68
CA VAL A 266 21.28 -12.21 -7.48
C VAL A 266 22.39 -13.23 -7.69
N ASP A 267 23.29 -13.34 -6.71
CA ASP A 267 24.19 -14.49 -6.63
C ASP A 267 23.40 -15.68 -6.05
N LEU A 268 23.19 -16.71 -6.86
CA LEU A 268 22.44 -17.89 -6.44
C LEU A 268 23.25 -18.80 -5.50
N GLU A 269 24.58 -18.65 -5.45
CA GLU A 269 25.42 -19.37 -4.49
C GLU A 269 25.36 -18.69 -3.11
N ASN A 270 25.29 -17.35 -3.08
CA ASN A 270 25.19 -16.55 -1.86
C ASN A 270 23.90 -15.71 -1.83
N ILE A 271 22.76 -16.38 -1.70
CA ILE A 271 21.42 -15.76 -1.73
C ILE A 271 21.22 -14.72 -0.60
N THR A 272 22.02 -14.79 0.46
CA THR A 272 21.97 -13.86 1.59
C THR A 272 22.68 -12.52 1.32
N GLU A 273 23.45 -12.40 0.23
CA GLU A 273 24.09 -11.15 -0.19
C GLU A 273 23.05 -10.16 -0.74
N LYS A 274 23.30 -8.87 -0.53
CA LYS A 274 22.46 -7.80 -1.08
C LYS A 274 22.47 -7.85 -2.61
N PRO A 275 21.29 -7.96 -3.26
CA PRO A 275 21.24 -8.10 -4.70
C PRO A 275 21.53 -6.75 -5.38
N ARG A 276 22.21 -6.80 -6.52
CA ARG A 276 22.75 -5.59 -7.18
C ARG A 276 21.75 -5.08 -8.22
N LEU A 277 21.23 -3.87 -8.04
CA LEU A 277 20.34 -3.24 -9.02
C LEU A 277 21.09 -3.03 -10.35
N LYS A 278 20.51 -3.50 -11.46
CA LYS A 278 21.11 -3.40 -12.80
C LYS A 278 20.29 -2.59 -13.79
N TYR A 279 18.98 -2.48 -13.57
CA TYR A 279 18.08 -1.81 -14.50
C TYR A 279 16.79 -1.37 -13.81
N THR A 280 16.27 -0.21 -14.22
CA THR A 280 14.97 0.33 -13.79
C THR A 280 14.25 0.87 -15.02
N TYR A 281 12.99 0.48 -15.21
CA TYR A 281 12.09 1.01 -16.24
C TYR A 281 10.80 1.51 -15.62
N PHE A 282 10.22 2.58 -16.16
CA PHE A 282 8.95 3.14 -15.67
C PHE A 282 7.88 3.07 -16.77
N CYS A 283 6.78 2.35 -16.52
CA CYS A 283 5.66 2.23 -17.45
C CYS A 283 4.49 3.20 -17.19
N GLY A 284 4.52 3.96 -16.09
CA GLY A 284 3.53 5.00 -15.75
C GLY A 284 2.17 4.46 -15.27
N GLU A 285 2.06 3.16 -15.04
CA GLU A 285 0.87 2.50 -14.47
C GLU A 285 1.30 1.27 -13.66
N PRO A 286 0.52 0.84 -12.64
CA PRO A 286 0.94 -0.26 -11.78
C PRO A 286 1.26 -1.55 -12.54
N VAL A 287 2.36 -2.19 -12.16
CA VAL A 287 2.80 -3.47 -12.73
C VAL A 287 2.15 -4.62 -11.97
N THR A 288 1.39 -5.46 -12.65
CA THR A 288 0.67 -6.58 -12.02
C THR A 288 1.42 -7.90 -12.12
N SER A 289 2.25 -8.11 -13.12
CA SER A 289 3.04 -9.36 -13.25
C SER A 289 4.34 -9.13 -14.01
N VAL A 290 5.38 -9.87 -13.62
CA VAL A 290 6.68 -9.90 -14.29
C VAL A 290 7.16 -11.35 -14.43
N CYS A 291 7.57 -11.75 -15.63
CA CYS A 291 8.04 -13.10 -15.94
C CYS A 291 9.13 -13.06 -17.01
N GLY A 292 10.27 -13.69 -16.78
CA GLY A 292 11.32 -13.87 -17.79
C GLY A 292 11.12 -15.14 -18.62
N GLY A 293 11.41 -15.06 -19.92
CA GLY A 293 11.36 -16.19 -20.85
C GLY A 293 11.69 -15.76 -22.28
N CYS A 294 11.57 -16.66 -23.24
CA CYS A 294 11.81 -16.39 -24.66
C CYS A 294 10.49 -16.44 -25.42
N VAL A 295 9.80 -15.30 -25.62
CA VAL A 295 8.43 -15.27 -26.18
C VAL A 295 8.40 -14.72 -27.62
N GLY A 296 8.98 -13.55 -27.86
CA GLY A 296 9.07 -12.90 -29.18
C GLY A 296 10.34 -13.26 -29.95
N SER A 297 11.42 -13.61 -29.25
CA SER A 297 12.69 -14.02 -29.86
C SER A 297 13.26 -15.27 -29.19
N ASP A 298 14.32 -15.82 -29.76
CA ASP A 298 15.05 -16.95 -29.15
C ASP A 298 15.89 -16.51 -27.94
N GLU A 299 16.15 -15.22 -27.77
CA GLU A 299 16.79 -14.66 -26.58
C GLU A 299 15.76 -14.39 -25.47
N SER A 300 16.28 -14.39 -24.24
CA SER A 300 15.47 -14.11 -23.05
C SER A 300 15.05 -12.64 -23.00
N GLU A 301 13.80 -12.41 -22.69
CA GLU A 301 13.19 -11.10 -22.47
C GLU A 301 12.33 -11.12 -21.19
N LEU A 302 12.08 -9.94 -20.65
CA LEU A 302 11.18 -9.79 -19.51
C LEU A 302 9.79 -9.40 -19.99
N LEU A 303 8.82 -10.29 -19.81
CA LEU A 303 7.41 -10.02 -20.05
C LEU A 303 6.80 -9.31 -18.84
N VAL A 304 6.09 -8.20 -19.11
CA VAL A 304 5.47 -7.36 -18.09
C VAL A 304 3.99 -7.19 -18.42
N SER A 305 3.14 -7.36 -17.40
CA SER A 305 1.72 -6.99 -17.48
C SER A 305 1.42 -5.83 -16.52
N THR A 306 0.55 -4.92 -16.96
CA THR A 306 0.10 -3.78 -16.17
C THR A 306 -1.35 -3.89 -15.76
N PHE A 307 -1.76 -3.06 -14.80
CA PHE A 307 -3.13 -3.02 -14.28
C PHE A 307 -4.19 -2.87 -15.37
N SER A 308 -3.94 -2.03 -16.39
CA SER A 308 -4.89 -1.82 -17.48
C SER A 308 -4.95 -2.97 -18.49
N GLY A 309 -4.11 -4.00 -18.32
CA GLY A 309 -4.03 -5.15 -19.20
C GLY A 309 -3.03 -5.02 -20.34
N ARG A 310 -2.15 -4.00 -20.35
CA ARG A 310 -1.07 -3.94 -21.36
C ARG A 310 -0.06 -5.03 -21.07
N ILE A 311 0.32 -5.75 -22.11
CA ILE A 311 1.36 -6.77 -22.08
C ILE A 311 2.47 -6.34 -23.04
N PHE A 312 3.66 -6.14 -22.50
CA PHE A 312 4.84 -5.75 -23.26
C PHE A 312 6.07 -6.51 -22.79
N ALA A 313 7.06 -6.63 -23.66
CA ALA A 313 8.36 -7.21 -23.33
C ALA A 313 9.43 -6.12 -23.22
N LEU A 314 10.41 -6.35 -22.35
CA LEU A 314 11.66 -5.62 -22.27
C LEU A 314 12.79 -6.53 -22.80
N ARG A 315 13.29 -6.22 -23.99
CA ARG A 315 14.30 -7.01 -24.74
C ARG A 315 15.61 -6.25 -24.90
N SER A 316 16.74 -6.94 -25.07
CA SER A 316 18.04 -6.28 -25.24
C SER A 316 18.14 -5.47 -26.53
N GLN A 317 18.66 -4.24 -26.45
CA GLN A 317 18.89 -3.36 -27.60
C GLN A 317 19.85 -3.96 -28.64
N ARG A 318 20.74 -4.89 -28.28
CA ARG A 318 21.61 -5.60 -29.25
C ARG A 318 20.81 -6.41 -30.27
N LEU A 319 19.60 -6.84 -29.93
CA LEU A 319 18.66 -7.47 -30.85
C LEU A 319 17.94 -6.45 -31.75
N ILE A 320 17.98 -5.16 -31.41
CA ILE A 320 17.38 -4.09 -32.21
C ILE A 320 18.43 -3.45 -33.12
N SER A 321 19.63 -3.19 -32.60
CA SER A 321 20.71 -2.50 -33.31
C SER A 321 21.79 -3.44 -33.88
N GLY A 322 21.70 -4.75 -33.66
CA GLY A 322 22.50 -5.74 -34.38
C GLY A 322 22.04 -5.80 -35.84
N SER A 323 22.99 -5.79 -36.77
CA SER A 323 22.87 -5.75 -38.23
C SER A 323 22.08 -6.90 -38.90
N VAL A 324 21.13 -7.52 -38.19
CA VAL A 324 20.23 -8.59 -38.65
C VAL A 324 18.75 -8.34 -38.28
N SER A 325 18.38 -7.29 -37.53
CA SER A 325 16.97 -7.16 -37.06
C SER A 325 16.27 -5.80 -37.20
N PHE A 326 16.87 -4.81 -37.88
CA PHE A 326 16.07 -3.81 -38.61
C PHE A 326 15.50 -4.35 -39.95
N ASN A 327 15.89 -5.57 -40.35
CA ASN A 327 15.44 -6.18 -41.60
C ASN A 327 14.20 -7.09 -41.48
N ASN A 328 13.66 -7.33 -40.28
CA ASN A 328 12.42 -8.10 -40.13
C ASN A 328 11.16 -7.26 -39.92
N MET A 329 11.31 -5.96 -39.68
CA MET A 329 10.19 -5.03 -39.75
C MET A 329 10.61 -3.88 -40.66
N THR A 330 10.42 -4.10 -41.96
CA THR A 330 10.65 -3.07 -42.96
C THR A 330 9.87 -1.80 -42.59
N PRO A 331 10.34 -0.60 -42.95
CA PRO A 331 9.54 0.62 -42.83
C PRO A 331 8.15 0.45 -43.46
N ASP A 332 8.04 -0.42 -44.48
CA ASP A 332 6.78 -0.84 -45.09
C ASP A 332 5.88 -1.65 -44.15
N ALA A 333 6.43 -2.52 -43.30
CA ALA A 333 5.68 -3.28 -42.30
C ALA A 333 5.13 -2.38 -41.18
N LEU A 334 5.92 -1.40 -40.71
CA LEU A 334 5.45 -0.38 -39.77
C LEU A 334 4.36 0.50 -40.39
N THR A 335 4.53 0.90 -41.65
CA THR A 335 3.54 1.68 -42.40
C THR A 335 2.26 0.86 -42.63
N SER A 336 2.38 -0.43 -42.96
CA SER A 336 1.24 -1.35 -43.10
C SER A 336 0.50 -1.53 -41.77
N ARG A 337 1.22 -1.73 -40.66
CA ARG A 337 0.63 -1.83 -39.32
C ARG A 337 -0.08 -0.53 -38.92
N ARG A 338 0.52 0.62 -39.22
CA ARG A 338 -0.10 1.94 -39.03
C ARG A 338 -1.39 2.06 -39.85
N ASN A 339 -1.37 1.72 -41.13
CA ASN A 339 -2.55 1.79 -42.00
C ASN A 339 -3.66 0.86 -41.52
N LYS A 340 -3.33 -0.36 -41.07
CA LYS A 340 -4.29 -1.29 -40.45
C LYS A 340 -4.93 -0.68 -39.20
N LEU A 341 -4.14 -0.04 -38.34
CA LEU A 341 -4.64 0.62 -37.13
C LEU A 341 -5.50 1.84 -37.46
N GLU A 342 -5.11 2.67 -38.43
CA GLU A 342 -5.90 3.84 -38.86
C GLU A 342 -7.26 3.41 -39.43
N LEU A 343 -7.30 2.34 -40.23
CA LEU A 343 -8.56 1.76 -40.72
C LEU A 343 -9.43 1.22 -39.58
N GLU A 344 -8.82 0.52 -38.61
CA GLU A 344 -9.55 -0.02 -37.47
C GLU A 344 -10.09 1.08 -36.56
N VAL A 345 -9.32 2.15 -36.32
CA VAL A 345 -9.78 3.34 -35.59
C VAL A 345 -10.96 3.98 -36.30
N ALA A 346 -10.87 4.25 -37.61
CA ALA A 346 -11.97 4.83 -38.38
C ALA A 346 -13.23 3.95 -38.35
N ARG A 347 -13.07 2.62 -38.41
CA ARG A 347 -14.16 1.65 -38.29
C ARG A 347 -14.82 1.72 -36.91
N LEU A 348 -14.03 1.71 -35.84
CA LEU A 348 -14.50 1.77 -34.45
C LEU A 348 -15.15 3.11 -34.11
N GLU A 349 -14.63 4.22 -34.62
CA GLU A 349 -15.22 5.55 -34.46
C GLU A 349 -16.61 5.61 -35.09
N LYS A 350 -16.75 5.12 -36.34
CA LYS A 350 -18.05 5.04 -37.02
C LYS A 350 -19.03 4.13 -36.27
N GLN A 351 -18.57 2.95 -35.81
CA GLN A 351 -19.40 2.04 -35.03
C GLN A 351 -19.87 2.69 -33.71
N THR A 352 -18.96 3.36 -33.01
CA THR A 352 -19.26 4.04 -31.74
C THR A 352 -20.23 5.21 -31.94
N ALA A 353 -20.07 5.98 -33.01
CA ALA A 353 -20.99 7.07 -33.36
C ALA A 353 -22.42 6.55 -33.61
N ASN A 354 -22.54 5.47 -34.41
CA ASN A 354 -23.83 4.84 -34.70
C ASN A 354 -24.52 4.32 -33.42
N GLU A 355 -23.77 3.62 -32.56
CA GLU A 355 -24.34 3.11 -31.29
C GLU A 355 -24.69 4.25 -30.31
N ARG A 356 -23.93 5.35 -30.30
CA ARG A 356 -24.27 6.56 -29.52
C ARG A 356 -25.58 7.19 -29.98
N GLU A 357 -25.77 7.34 -31.29
CA GLU A 357 -27.03 7.85 -31.83
C GLU A 357 -28.20 6.94 -31.51
N LYS A 358 -28.01 5.62 -31.66
CA LYS A 358 -29.02 4.61 -31.32
C LYS A 358 -29.39 4.69 -29.84
N TYR A 359 -28.40 4.81 -28.96
CA TYR A 359 -28.62 5.01 -27.52
C TYR A 359 -29.41 6.28 -27.25
N GLN A 360 -29.02 7.42 -27.84
CA GLN A 360 -29.71 8.70 -27.67
C GLN A 360 -31.15 8.68 -28.18
N ARG A 361 -31.41 8.01 -29.31
CA ARG A 361 -32.76 7.81 -29.85
C ARG A 361 -33.62 6.97 -28.90
N ASN A 362 -33.06 5.88 -28.36
CA ASN A 362 -33.77 5.01 -27.41
C ASN A 362 -34.14 5.74 -26.12
N THR A 363 -33.23 6.54 -25.55
CA THR A 363 -33.51 7.32 -24.33
C THR A 363 -34.61 8.38 -24.52
N ARG A 364 -34.85 8.84 -25.76
CA ARG A 364 -35.91 9.82 -26.08
C ARG A 364 -37.26 9.19 -26.44
N SER A 365 -37.34 7.86 -26.53
CA SER A 365 -38.58 7.17 -26.88
C SER A 365 -39.56 7.13 -25.70
N LEU A 366 -40.87 7.06 -25.98
CA LEU A 366 -41.92 6.92 -24.97
C LEU A 366 -41.82 5.60 -24.17
N GLN A 367 -41.11 4.61 -24.71
CA GLN A 367 -40.74 3.34 -24.06
C GLN A 367 -39.23 3.30 -23.80
N ALA A 368 -38.67 4.37 -23.22
CA ALA A 368 -37.24 4.43 -22.91
C ALA A 368 -36.85 3.28 -21.98
N GLY A 369 -35.94 2.41 -22.45
CA GLY A 369 -35.31 1.39 -21.62
C GLY A 369 -34.44 2.03 -20.52
N LEU A 370 -34.22 1.29 -19.43
CA LEU A 370 -33.37 1.74 -18.33
C LEU A 370 -31.91 1.91 -18.81
N SER A 371 -31.35 3.09 -18.62
CA SER A 371 -29.95 3.38 -18.91
C SER A 371 -29.06 2.71 -17.85
N THR A 372 -28.19 1.80 -18.28
CA THR A 372 -27.27 1.09 -17.36
C THR A 372 -25.88 1.72 -17.41
N PRO A 373 -25.33 2.21 -16.28
CA PRO A 373 -23.99 2.78 -16.24
C PRO A 373 -22.92 1.68 -16.41
N PRO A 374 -21.78 1.97 -17.06
CA PRO A 374 -20.65 1.06 -17.11
C PRO A 374 -20.01 0.94 -15.72
N LEU A 375 -19.57 -0.28 -15.41
CA LEU A 375 -18.79 -0.53 -14.20
C LEU A 375 -17.37 -0.02 -14.43
N LEU A 376 -16.99 1.04 -13.72
CA LEU A 376 -15.62 1.57 -13.74
C LEU A 376 -14.78 0.87 -12.70
N ASP A 377 -13.83 0.04 -13.11
CA ASP A 377 -12.87 -0.56 -12.20
C ASP A 377 -11.87 0.48 -11.69
N ILE A 378 -11.99 0.81 -10.41
CA ILE A 378 -11.11 1.71 -9.69
C ILE A 378 -10.60 0.99 -8.45
N GLN A 379 -9.28 1.01 -8.28
CA GLN A 379 -8.58 0.57 -7.08
C GLN A 379 -8.05 1.80 -6.36
N TYR A 380 -8.06 1.75 -5.04
CA TYR A 380 -7.41 2.76 -4.22
C TYR A 380 -6.63 2.10 -3.09
N GLU A 381 -5.51 2.70 -2.73
CA GLU A 381 -4.65 2.27 -1.63
C GLU A 381 -4.48 3.47 -0.69
N LEU A 382 -4.75 3.26 0.60
CA LEU A 382 -4.50 4.23 1.67
C LEU A 382 -3.19 3.84 2.35
N THR A 383 -2.18 4.69 2.23
CA THR A 383 -0.87 4.46 2.86
C THR A 383 -0.93 4.77 4.36
N GLU A 384 -0.02 4.19 5.15
CA GLU A 384 0.21 4.60 6.54
C GLU A 384 0.42 6.13 6.61
N ALA A 385 -0.06 6.76 7.68
CA ALA A 385 0.04 8.21 7.80
C ALA A 385 1.50 8.64 7.91
N LEU A 386 1.80 9.74 7.24
CA LEU A 386 3.06 10.44 7.38
C LEU A 386 3.22 10.98 8.81
N LEU A 387 4.44 11.40 9.17
CA LEU A 387 4.75 11.91 10.51
C LEU A 387 3.91 13.15 10.87
N ASN A 388 3.50 13.97 9.90
CA ASN A 388 2.56 15.09 10.06
C ASN A 388 1.09 14.68 10.23
N GLY A 389 0.78 13.38 10.26
CA GLY A 389 -0.60 12.89 10.32
C GLY A 389 -1.37 12.98 9.00
N CYS A 390 -0.72 13.39 7.91
CA CYS A 390 -1.31 13.35 6.57
C CYS A 390 -1.44 11.91 6.09
N GLN A 391 -2.56 11.61 5.45
CA GLN A 391 -2.78 10.33 4.80
C GLN A 391 -2.68 10.47 3.29
N GLU A 392 -2.03 9.50 2.67
CA GLU A 392 -1.88 9.45 1.22
C GLU A 392 -2.80 8.41 0.63
N VAL A 393 -3.49 8.79 -0.44
CA VAL A 393 -4.37 7.93 -1.22
C VAL A 393 -3.90 7.89 -2.64
N VAL A 394 -3.64 6.70 -3.15
CA VAL A 394 -3.35 6.46 -4.55
C VAL A 394 -4.57 5.84 -5.21
N ILE A 395 -5.14 6.53 -6.19
CA ILE A 395 -6.31 6.06 -6.96
C ILE A 395 -5.84 5.63 -8.35
N THR A 396 -6.13 4.39 -8.72
CA THR A 396 -5.80 3.79 -10.01
C THR A 396 -7.07 3.34 -10.73
N ALA A 397 -7.27 3.81 -11.97
CA ALA A 397 -8.41 3.46 -12.81
C ALA A 397 -7.99 2.67 -14.06
N GLY A 398 -8.83 1.72 -14.49
CA GLY A 398 -8.58 0.95 -15.71
C GLY A 398 -8.69 1.80 -16.99
N VAL A 399 -9.35 2.94 -16.90
CA VAL A 399 -9.52 3.92 -17.98
C VAL A 399 -8.95 5.28 -17.58
N PRO A 400 -8.55 6.14 -18.54
CA PRO A 400 -8.10 7.49 -18.23
C PRO A 400 -9.16 8.31 -17.47
N LEU A 401 -8.70 9.05 -16.47
CA LEU A 401 -9.48 9.93 -15.61
C LEU A 401 -9.59 11.33 -16.23
N ASP A 402 -10.73 12.00 -16.03
CA ASP A 402 -10.96 13.39 -16.42
C ASP A 402 -10.93 14.30 -15.18
N MET A 403 -11.81 14.02 -14.21
CA MET A 403 -11.96 14.84 -13.01
C MET A 403 -12.27 13.99 -11.78
N LEU A 404 -11.80 14.44 -10.62
CA LEU A 404 -12.25 13.94 -9.32
C LEU A 404 -12.90 15.08 -8.56
N PHE A 405 -14.07 14.83 -7.97
CA PHE A 405 -14.72 15.76 -7.06
C PHE A 405 -14.60 15.23 -5.64
N ILE A 406 -14.02 16.03 -4.75
CA ILE A 406 -13.77 15.68 -3.36
C ILE A 406 -14.72 16.52 -2.52
N TYR A 407 -15.49 15.86 -1.66
CA TYR A 407 -16.34 16.49 -0.65
C TYR A 407 -15.97 15.96 0.73
N CYS A 408 -15.89 16.88 1.69
CA CYS A 408 -15.69 16.57 3.10
C CYS A 408 -16.52 17.54 3.95
N ASN A 409 -17.05 17.07 5.08
CA ASN A 409 -17.78 17.92 6.02
C ASN A 409 -16.87 18.80 6.90
N LYS A 410 -15.55 18.56 6.85
CA LYS A 410 -14.51 19.33 7.54
C LYS A 410 -13.50 19.90 6.54
N GLN A 411 -12.89 21.02 6.90
CA GLN A 411 -11.81 21.65 6.12
C GLN A 411 -10.56 20.77 6.16
N LEU A 412 -10.11 20.33 4.98
CA LEU A 412 -8.90 19.53 4.79
C LEU A 412 -7.94 20.26 3.86
N ASN A 413 -6.65 20.16 4.15
CA ASN A 413 -5.62 20.53 3.19
C ASN A 413 -5.37 19.34 2.26
N VAL A 414 -5.54 19.56 0.96
CA VAL A 414 -5.39 18.52 -0.07
C VAL A 414 -4.25 18.91 -1.01
N GLN A 415 -3.39 17.95 -1.33
CA GLN A 415 -2.32 18.10 -2.31
C GLN A 415 -2.42 16.98 -3.36
N THR A 416 -1.93 17.26 -4.57
CA THR A 416 -1.91 16.32 -5.70
C THR A 416 -0.60 16.45 -6.46
N ASP A 417 -0.29 15.43 -7.27
CA ASP A 417 0.84 15.42 -8.19
C ASP A 417 0.70 16.48 -9.30
N SER A 418 1.82 16.79 -9.98
CA SER A 418 1.89 17.66 -11.17
C SER A 418 1.08 17.16 -12.38
N ALA A 419 0.63 15.89 -12.35
CA ALA A 419 -0.24 15.29 -13.37
C ALA A 419 -1.71 15.77 -13.28
N ALA A 420 -2.04 16.59 -12.28
CA ALA A 420 -3.38 17.14 -12.10
C ALA A 420 -3.34 18.58 -11.58
N VAL A 421 -4.44 19.30 -11.83
CA VAL A 421 -4.66 20.66 -11.32
C VAL A 421 -5.73 20.59 -10.24
N LEU A 422 -5.35 20.94 -9.01
CA LEU A 422 -6.27 21.05 -7.87
C LEU A 422 -6.89 22.45 -7.81
N SER A 423 -8.20 22.49 -7.65
CA SER A 423 -8.96 23.71 -7.36
C SER A 423 -9.83 23.46 -6.14
N ILE A 424 -9.58 24.19 -5.05
CA ILE A 424 -10.38 24.12 -3.83
C ILE A 424 -11.38 25.28 -3.88
N CYS A 425 -12.66 24.98 -3.70
CA CYS A 425 -13.70 25.99 -3.63
C CYS A 425 -13.54 26.79 -2.33
N PRO A 426 -13.58 28.13 -2.37
CA PRO A 426 -13.55 28.93 -1.15
C PRO A 426 -14.80 28.62 -0.31
N PRO A 427 -14.68 28.59 1.03
CA PRO A 427 -15.81 28.34 1.92
C PRO A 427 -16.88 29.41 1.73
N GLN A 428 -18.14 28.98 1.56
CA GLN A 428 -19.27 29.90 1.48
C GLN A 428 -19.80 30.15 2.90
N GLY A 429 -19.51 31.32 3.46
CA GLY A 429 -19.97 31.70 4.80
C GLY A 429 -19.20 31.01 5.92
N GLN A 430 -19.91 30.53 6.95
CA GLN A 430 -19.34 29.86 8.13
C GLN A 430 -19.35 28.31 8.02
N THR A 431 -19.50 27.74 6.83
CA THR A 431 -19.53 26.29 6.68
C THR A 431 -18.12 25.69 6.82
N THR A 432 -18.03 24.58 7.55
CA THR A 432 -16.78 23.80 7.70
C THR A 432 -16.55 22.84 6.53
N GLU A 433 -17.46 22.82 5.55
CA GLU A 433 -17.42 21.90 4.42
C GLU A 433 -16.32 22.28 3.43
N MET A 434 -15.73 21.24 2.83
CA MET A 434 -14.69 21.36 1.82
C MET A 434 -15.16 20.71 0.53
N LEU A 435 -15.05 21.48 -0.56
CA LEU A 435 -15.30 21.03 -1.92
C LEU A 435 -14.04 21.30 -2.73
N ALA A 436 -13.52 20.27 -3.40
CA ALA A 436 -12.39 20.40 -4.29
C ALA A 436 -12.61 19.63 -5.59
N THR A 437 -12.04 20.16 -6.66
CA THR A 437 -12.01 19.52 -7.97
C THR A 437 -10.56 19.29 -8.37
N VAL A 438 -10.23 18.06 -8.74
CA VAL A 438 -8.93 17.67 -9.28
C VAL A 438 -9.11 17.36 -10.76
N ARG A 439 -8.57 18.20 -11.63
CA ARG A 439 -8.62 18.01 -13.08
C ARG A 439 -7.37 17.27 -13.55
N CYS A 440 -7.56 16.13 -14.19
CA CYS A 440 -6.49 15.26 -14.63
C CYS A 440 -5.94 15.72 -15.99
N GLN A 441 -4.64 15.57 -16.21
CA GLN A 441 -4.06 15.69 -17.55
C GLN A 441 -4.45 14.49 -18.45
N ALA A 442 -4.25 14.65 -19.76
CA ALA A 442 -4.64 13.64 -20.74
C ALA A 442 -3.91 12.31 -20.51
N GLY A 443 -4.66 11.20 -20.45
CA GLY A 443 -4.09 9.86 -20.31
C GLY A 443 -3.76 9.44 -18.86
N THR A 444 -3.99 10.29 -17.87
CA THR A 444 -3.76 9.98 -16.46
C THR A 444 -4.68 8.86 -15.99
N ARG A 445 -4.10 7.78 -15.45
CA ARG A 445 -4.83 6.63 -14.88
C ARG A 445 -4.58 6.42 -13.40
N ARG A 446 -3.48 6.98 -12.90
CA ARG A 446 -3.05 6.92 -11.49
C ARG A 446 -2.93 8.34 -10.98
N ILE A 447 -3.50 8.62 -9.82
CA ILE A 447 -3.45 9.92 -9.15
C ILE A 447 -3.12 9.69 -7.69
N TRP A 448 -2.15 10.45 -7.19
CA TRP A 448 -1.84 10.54 -5.77
C TRP A 448 -2.51 11.78 -5.18
N LEU A 449 -3.16 11.60 -4.05
CA LEU A 449 -3.76 12.64 -3.24
C LEU A 449 -3.20 12.54 -1.83
N GLN A 450 -2.72 13.64 -1.28
CA GLN A 450 -2.38 13.73 0.14
C GLN A 450 -3.43 14.58 0.84
N MET A 451 -4.00 14.06 1.92
CA MET A 451 -5.03 14.71 2.70
C MET A 451 -4.53 14.90 4.12
N CYS A 452 -4.52 16.15 4.57
CA CYS A 452 -4.09 16.52 5.90
C CYS A 452 -5.22 17.27 6.60
N SER A 453 -5.44 16.96 7.86
CA SER A 453 -6.20 17.85 8.74
C SER A 453 -5.50 19.21 8.82
N ARG A 454 -6.28 20.28 8.96
CA ARG A 454 -5.73 21.63 9.03
C ARG A 454 -4.87 21.81 10.29
N PRO A 455 -3.67 22.40 10.20
CA PRO A 455 -2.87 22.72 11.38
C PRO A 455 -3.62 23.69 12.30
N GLY A 456 -3.63 23.40 13.61
CA GLY A 456 -4.35 24.17 14.62
C GLY A 456 -5.82 23.75 14.87
N CYS A 457 -6.28 22.64 14.28
CA CYS A 457 -7.54 22.00 14.68
C CYS A 457 -7.45 21.53 16.15
N SER A 458 -8.44 21.92 16.98
CA SER A 458 -8.48 21.52 18.38
C SER A 458 -8.70 20.01 18.51
N ALA A 459 -8.28 19.38 19.61
CA ALA A 459 -8.58 17.96 19.86
C ALA A 459 -10.08 17.63 19.80
N MET A 460 -10.96 18.61 20.02
CA MET A 460 -12.41 18.47 19.85
C MET A 460 -12.83 18.26 18.38
N GLU A 461 -12.10 18.82 17.42
CA GLU A 461 -12.35 18.61 15.98
C GLU A 461 -11.77 17.28 15.48
N MET A 462 -10.76 16.75 16.18
CA MET A 462 -10.14 15.43 15.95
C MET A 462 -10.89 14.28 16.62
N ALA A 463 -11.90 14.57 17.44
CA ALA A 463 -12.70 13.58 18.19
C ALA A 463 -13.69 12.77 17.32
N GLU A 464 -13.75 13.04 16.01
CA GLU A 464 -14.56 12.26 15.07
C GLU A 464 -13.75 11.95 13.82
N SER A 465 -13.89 10.71 13.35
CA SER A 465 -13.42 10.30 12.03
C SER A 465 -13.99 11.24 10.95
N THR A 466 -13.20 11.44 9.91
CA THR A 466 -13.57 12.36 8.83
C THR A 466 -13.88 11.55 7.58
N GLN A 467 -15.13 11.60 7.12
CA GLN A 467 -15.54 10.91 5.91
C GLN A 467 -15.29 11.81 4.69
N VAL A 468 -14.43 11.33 3.78
CA VAL A 468 -14.15 11.97 2.49
C VAL A 468 -14.86 11.21 1.38
N LEU A 469 -15.67 11.94 0.62
CA LEU A 469 -16.38 11.43 -0.55
C LEU A 469 -15.64 11.86 -1.80
N ILE A 470 -15.18 10.90 -2.60
CA ILE A 470 -14.44 11.16 -3.85
C ILE A 470 -15.24 10.60 -5.03
N TYR A 471 -15.76 11.47 -5.87
CA TYR A 471 -16.46 11.11 -7.10
C TYR A 471 -15.46 11.11 -8.26
N VAL A 472 -15.13 9.92 -8.76
CA VAL A 472 -14.15 9.73 -9.83
C VAL A 472 -14.85 9.67 -11.18
N LEU A 473 -14.51 10.58 -12.08
CA LEU A 473 -15.09 10.69 -13.42
C LEU A 473 -14.07 10.25 -14.50
N PRO A 474 -14.43 9.28 -15.36
CA PRO A 474 -13.57 8.86 -16.47
C PRO A 474 -13.65 9.86 -17.63
N ALA A 475 -12.62 9.88 -18.48
CA ALA A 475 -12.62 10.66 -19.72
C ALA A 475 -13.53 10.06 -20.82
N SER A 476 -13.80 8.76 -20.74
CA SER A 476 -14.62 8.04 -21.72
C SER A 476 -16.12 8.21 -21.47
N ALA A 477 -16.91 8.03 -22.53
CA ALA A 477 -18.37 8.04 -22.46
C ALA A 477 -18.91 6.61 -22.24
N PRO A 478 -20.00 6.42 -21.49
CA PRO A 478 -20.79 7.45 -20.79
C PRO A 478 -20.09 7.99 -19.54
N ARG A 479 -20.27 9.30 -19.29
CA ARG A 479 -19.66 10.01 -18.16
C ARG A 479 -20.44 9.70 -16.88
N VAL A 480 -20.06 8.61 -16.21
CA VAL A 480 -20.62 8.21 -14.92
C VAL A 480 -19.54 8.35 -13.86
N ALA A 481 -19.85 9.06 -12.79
CA ALA A 481 -18.94 9.19 -11.67
C ALA A 481 -19.11 7.99 -10.71
N ARG A 482 -17.99 7.37 -10.31
CA ARG A 482 -17.97 6.35 -9.25
C ARG A 482 -17.63 7.02 -7.92
N LEU A 483 -18.48 6.84 -6.90
CA LEU A 483 -18.21 7.31 -5.55
C LEU A 483 -17.27 6.34 -4.82
N ILE A 484 -16.18 6.87 -4.27
CA ILE A 484 -15.28 6.24 -3.31
C ILE A 484 -15.50 6.94 -1.97
N LYS A 485 -15.65 6.16 -0.91
CA LYS A 485 -15.78 6.66 0.47
C LYS A 485 -14.51 6.29 1.23
N ILE A 486 -13.81 7.29 1.74
CA ILE A 486 -12.60 7.12 2.55
C ILE A 486 -12.90 7.63 3.94
N ILE A 487 -12.51 6.87 4.96
CA ILE A 487 -12.63 7.27 6.35
C ILE A 487 -11.22 7.60 6.82
N LEU A 488 -10.98 8.87 7.16
CA LEU A 488 -9.76 9.29 7.83
C LEU A 488 -9.98 9.06 9.34
N PRO A 489 -9.23 8.15 9.98
CA PRO A 489 -9.37 7.84 11.39
C PRO A 489 -8.97 9.03 12.27
N ALA A 490 -9.49 9.08 13.49
CA ALA A 490 -9.14 10.14 14.46
C ALA A 490 -7.65 10.16 14.85
N LEU A 491 -7.00 8.99 14.85
CA LEU A 491 -5.60 8.78 15.25
C LEU A 491 -4.78 8.17 14.09
N PRO A 492 -4.59 8.90 12.97
CA PRO A 492 -3.97 8.35 11.77
C PRO A 492 -2.49 7.97 11.96
N GLN A 493 -1.79 8.55 12.95
CA GLN A 493 -0.36 8.36 13.18
C GLN A 493 0.01 7.01 13.78
N TYR A 494 -0.95 6.22 14.22
CA TYR A 494 -0.67 4.90 14.78
C TYR A 494 -0.40 3.87 13.67
N SER A 495 0.53 2.96 13.93
CA SER A 495 0.85 1.86 13.01
C SER A 495 -0.36 0.94 12.79
N GLN A 496 -0.42 0.24 11.66
CA GLN A 496 -1.52 -0.71 11.42
C GLN A 496 -1.39 -1.99 12.25
N TYR A 497 -0.19 -2.36 12.69
CA TYR A 497 0.06 -3.56 13.49
C TYR A 497 1.36 -3.40 14.29
N GLU A 498 1.35 -3.86 15.55
CA GLU A 498 2.53 -4.02 16.41
C GLU A 498 2.30 -5.17 17.39
N ASP A 499 3.38 -5.84 17.82
CA ASP A 499 3.30 -6.87 18.85
C ASP A 499 3.02 -6.26 20.24
N LEU A 500 2.48 -7.08 21.15
CA LEU A 500 2.23 -6.68 22.54
C LEU A 500 3.56 -6.49 23.27
N VAL A 501 4.06 -5.24 23.25
CA VAL A 501 5.31 -4.87 23.92
C VAL A 501 5.18 -5.07 25.43
N SER A 502 6.09 -5.86 26.01
CA SER A 502 6.21 -6.11 27.46
C SER A 502 7.25 -5.17 28.10
N ASP A 503 7.16 -3.86 27.85
CA ASP A 503 8.11 -2.89 28.39
C ASP A 503 7.58 -2.33 29.72
N ASN A 504 8.14 -2.82 30.83
CA ASN A 504 7.66 -2.57 32.18
C ASN A 504 7.99 -1.15 32.72
N ASN A 505 8.76 -0.33 31.98
CA ASN A 505 9.22 0.98 32.45
C ASN A 505 8.34 2.17 32.00
N ARG A 506 7.23 1.92 31.30
CA ARG A 506 6.34 2.99 30.81
C ARG A 506 5.26 3.34 31.82
N VAL A 507 4.92 4.64 31.89
CA VAL A 507 3.80 5.14 32.68
C VAL A 507 2.54 5.09 31.81
N TRP A 508 1.53 4.34 32.26
CA TRP A 508 0.31 4.10 31.49
C TRP A 508 -0.83 5.01 31.96
N CYS A 509 -1.42 5.75 31.02
CA CYS A 509 -2.77 6.30 31.17
C CYS A 509 -3.76 5.22 30.77
N GLU A 510 -4.76 4.94 31.60
CA GLU A 510 -5.73 3.88 31.38
C GLU A 510 -7.15 4.43 31.21
N LEU A 511 -7.87 3.94 30.20
CA LEU A 511 -9.30 4.17 30.00
C LEU A 511 -10.03 2.83 30.11
N ARG A 512 -10.90 2.72 31.11
CA ARG A 512 -11.77 1.57 31.34
C ARG A 512 -13.19 1.91 30.90
N VAL A 513 -13.76 1.05 30.08
CA VAL A 513 -15.06 1.22 29.45
C VAL A 513 -15.88 -0.02 29.74
N SER A 514 -17.03 0.15 30.39
CA SER A 514 -17.94 -0.95 30.72
C SER A 514 -19.36 -0.64 30.25
N GLY A 515 -20.08 -1.63 29.74
CA GLY A 515 -21.42 -1.38 29.20
C GLY A 515 -22.04 -2.56 28.45
N GLY A 516 -23.20 -2.32 27.83
CA GLY A 516 -23.97 -3.35 27.11
C GLY A 516 -23.54 -3.60 25.67
N PHE A 517 -22.26 -3.41 25.32
CA PHE A 517 -21.76 -3.56 23.95
C PHE A 517 -21.22 -4.97 23.68
N SER A 518 -21.31 -5.39 22.42
CA SER A 518 -20.66 -6.59 21.88
C SER A 518 -19.23 -6.30 21.43
N VAL A 519 -18.43 -7.36 21.26
CA VAL A 519 -17.07 -7.25 20.72
C VAL A 519 -17.09 -6.62 19.33
N ALA A 520 -18.03 -7.02 18.46
CA ALA A 520 -18.15 -6.48 17.11
C ALA A 520 -18.48 -4.97 17.09
N GLU A 521 -19.32 -4.50 18.02
CA GLU A 521 -19.59 -3.06 18.16
C GLU A 521 -18.36 -2.29 18.63
N MET A 522 -17.64 -2.79 19.63
CA MET A 522 -16.39 -2.17 20.08
C MET A 522 -15.34 -2.12 18.97
N THR A 523 -15.15 -3.22 18.22
CA THR A 523 -14.27 -3.24 17.03
C THR A 523 -14.72 -2.20 16.00
N SER A 524 -16.02 -2.07 15.74
CA SER A 524 -16.56 -1.06 14.81
C SER A 524 -16.37 0.37 15.31
N TRP A 525 -16.37 0.63 16.61
CA TRP A 525 -16.09 1.96 17.14
C TRP A 525 -14.60 2.30 17.03
N LEU A 526 -13.73 1.32 17.30
CA LEU A 526 -12.29 1.49 17.16
C LEU A 526 -11.84 1.70 15.71
N SER A 527 -12.56 1.17 14.72
CA SER A 527 -12.25 1.44 13.30
C SER A 527 -12.47 2.89 12.88
N GLU A 528 -13.20 3.68 13.67
CA GLU A 528 -13.31 5.14 13.48
C GLU A 528 -12.10 5.87 14.08
N ALA A 529 -11.46 5.29 15.11
CA ALA A 529 -10.33 5.90 15.81
C ALA A 529 -8.99 5.52 15.19
N LEU A 530 -8.81 4.26 14.77
CA LEU A 530 -7.51 3.70 14.40
C LEU A 530 -7.43 3.34 12.91
N PRO A 531 -6.25 3.48 12.28
CA PRO A 531 -6.03 3.05 10.91
C PRO A 531 -5.87 1.53 10.80
N GLY A 532 -6.16 1.03 9.59
CA GLY A 532 -5.95 -0.36 9.20
C GLY A 532 -7.06 -1.30 9.63
N ASP A 533 -6.96 -2.54 9.16
CA ASP A 533 -7.89 -3.61 9.54
C ASP A 533 -7.67 -3.99 11.01
N LEU A 534 -8.75 -4.05 11.78
CA LEU A 534 -8.72 -4.48 13.19
C LEU A 534 -8.89 -5.99 13.29
N PRO A 535 -8.41 -6.62 14.38
CA PRO A 535 -8.59 -8.05 14.59
C PRO A 535 -10.07 -8.45 14.51
N ARG A 536 -10.34 -9.60 13.88
CA ARG A 536 -11.71 -10.13 13.76
C ARG A 536 -12.33 -10.31 15.15
N PRO A 537 -13.63 -10.02 15.32
CA PRO A 537 -14.34 -10.23 16.58
C PRO A 537 -14.15 -11.66 17.13
N ALA A 538 -13.47 -11.78 18.27
CA ALA A 538 -13.25 -13.02 19.02
C ALA A 538 -13.79 -12.87 20.45
N ALA A 539 -13.69 -13.89 21.29
CA ALA A 539 -14.14 -13.78 22.69
C ALA A 539 -13.39 -12.64 23.42
N ASN A 540 -12.05 -12.67 23.32
CA ASN A 540 -11.15 -11.68 23.89
C ASN A 540 -10.19 -11.19 22.80
N ILE A 541 -10.05 -9.88 22.66
CA ILE A 541 -9.14 -9.25 21.70
C ILE A 541 -8.10 -8.45 22.46
N SER A 542 -6.83 -8.64 22.09
CA SER A 542 -5.71 -7.86 22.58
C SER A 542 -4.75 -7.51 21.44
N PHE A 543 -4.45 -6.24 21.23
CA PHE A 543 -3.44 -5.82 20.25
C PHE A 543 -2.75 -4.52 20.67
N ALA A 544 -1.59 -4.26 20.08
CA ALA A 544 -0.84 -3.02 20.26
C ALA A 544 -0.78 -2.19 18.97
N ARG A 545 -0.53 -0.89 19.14
CA ARG A 545 -0.30 0.09 18.07
C ARG A 545 0.83 1.01 18.51
N LEU A 546 1.69 1.39 17.58
CA LEU A 546 2.82 2.29 17.83
C LEU A 546 2.63 3.61 17.09
N HIS A 547 2.78 4.73 17.77
CA HIS A 547 2.74 6.05 17.15
C HIS A 547 3.99 6.28 16.30
N SER A 548 3.81 6.60 15.01
CA SER A 548 4.89 6.72 14.02
C SER A 548 5.96 7.74 14.40
N PHE A 549 5.53 8.91 14.91
CA PHE A 549 6.42 9.98 15.37
C PHE A 549 6.87 9.82 16.83
N LEU A 550 5.96 9.95 17.79
CA LEU A 550 6.27 9.99 19.24
C LEU A 550 6.79 8.67 19.82
N LYS A 551 6.66 7.54 19.11
CA LYS A 551 6.99 6.18 19.60
C LYS A 551 6.24 5.77 20.88
N THR A 552 5.10 6.42 21.13
CA THR A 552 4.13 6.09 22.17
C THR A 552 3.33 4.84 21.76
N VAL A 553 2.95 4.02 22.72
CA VAL A 553 2.25 2.75 22.51
C VAL A 553 0.81 2.87 22.95
N LEU A 554 -0.10 2.26 22.20
CA LEU A 554 -1.50 2.06 22.59
C LEU A 554 -1.77 0.55 22.64
N LEU A 555 -2.19 0.08 23.81
CA LEU A 555 -2.64 -1.28 24.07
C LEU A 555 -4.15 -1.29 24.16
N CYS A 556 -4.79 -2.12 23.33
CA CYS A 556 -6.24 -2.30 23.30
C CYS A 556 -6.57 -3.70 23.77
N GLN A 557 -7.34 -3.84 24.85
CA GLN A 557 -7.84 -5.12 25.35
C GLN A 557 -9.34 -5.02 25.57
N TYR A 558 -10.12 -5.89 24.92
CA TYR A 558 -11.57 -5.86 25.09
C TYR A 558 -12.22 -7.22 24.89
N GLU A 559 -13.33 -7.39 25.61
CA GLU A 559 -14.22 -8.54 25.58
C GLU A 559 -15.67 -8.03 25.58
N ARG A 560 -16.64 -8.94 25.65
CA ARG A 560 -18.04 -8.55 25.68
C ARG A 560 -18.34 -7.71 26.94
N GLY A 561 -18.71 -6.44 26.74
CA GLY A 561 -19.15 -5.52 27.78
C GLY A 561 -18.05 -4.88 28.64
N SER A 562 -16.78 -5.18 28.36
CA SER A 562 -15.62 -4.61 29.07
C SER A 562 -14.49 -4.32 28.09
N ALA A 563 -13.89 -3.14 28.18
CA ALA A 563 -12.73 -2.73 27.40
C ALA A 563 -11.76 -1.88 28.23
N VAL A 564 -10.47 -2.12 28.02
CA VAL A 564 -9.36 -1.44 28.68
C VAL A 564 -8.37 -0.97 27.62
N PHE A 565 -8.12 0.33 27.60
CA PHE A 565 -7.16 0.97 26.71
C PHE A 565 -6.04 1.58 27.55
N LYS A 566 -4.79 1.22 27.25
CA LYS A 566 -3.61 1.77 27.94
C LYS A 566 -2.71 2.47 26.94
N SER A 567 -2.32 3.71 27.23
CA SER A 567 -1.34 4.43 26.42
C SER A 567 -0.45 5.29 27.29
N ASP A 568 0.81 5.42 26.90
CA ASP A 568 1.73 6.41 27.46
C ASP A 568 1.46 7.83 26.94
N ASN A 569 0.58 8.00 25.93
CA ASN A 569 0.12 9.30 25.43
C ASN A 569 -1.28 9.66 25.95
N ILE A 570 -1.38 10.74 26.74
CA ILE A 570 -2.63 11.18 27.34
C ILE A 570 -3.68 11.65 26.32
N THR A 571 -3.26 12.36 25.27
CA THR A 571 -4.16 12.84 24.22
C THR A 571 -4.77 11.69 23.44
N THR A 572 -4.06 10.57 23.32
CA THR A 572 -4.61 9.35 22.70
C THR A 572 -5.80 8.82 23.51
N ILE A 573 -5.66 8.75 24.83
CA ILE A 573 -6.75 8.33 25.72
C ILE A 573 -7.92 9.32 25.69
N ALA A 574 -7.62 10.62 25.63
CA ALA A 574 -8.63 11.67 25.57
C ALA A 574 -9.47 11.56 24.27
N ILE A 575 -8.82 11.39 23.12
CA ILE A 575 -9.47 11.20 21.83
C ILE A 575 -10.28 9.90 21.82
N LEU A 576 -9.73 8.78 22.32
CA LEU A 576 -10.46 7.52 22.40
C LEU A 576 -11.73 7.64 23.25
N LYS A 577 -11.65 8.31 24.41
CA LYS A 577 -12.82 8.56 25.25
C LYS A 577 -13.91 9.32 24.49
N ASP A 578 -13.54 10.39 23.79
CA ASP A 578 -14.50 11.21 23.03
C ASP A 578 -15.12 10.42 21.87
N VAL A 579 -14.31 9.69 21.09
CA VAL A 579 -14.78 8.85 19.97
C VAL A 579 -15.74 7.77 20.47
N LEU A 580 -15.36 7.02 21.50
CA LEU A 580 -16.19 5.95 22.06
C LEU A 580 -17.49 6.50 22.65
N SER A 581 -17.44 7.67 23.29
CA SER A 581 -18.63 8.34 23.83
C SER A 581 -19.59 8.70 22.71
N ASN A 582 -19.10 9.35 21.65
CA ASN A 582 -19.89 9.72 20.47
C ASN A 582 -20.49 8.50 19.77
N CYS A 583 -19.71 7.42 19.59
CA CYS A 583 -20.19 6.17 19.00
C CYS A 583 -21.27 5.49 19.85
N SER A 584 -21.10 5.48 21.17
CA SER A 584 -22.09 4.92 22.10
C SER A 584 -23.42 5.69 22.04
N MET A 585 -23.36 7.03 22.02
CA MET A 585 -24.54 7.90 21.88
C MET A 585 -25.24 7.69 20.54
N LYS A 586 -24.49 7.65 19.43
CA LYS A 586 -25.05 7.42 18.08
C LYS A 586 -25.81 6.08 17.97
N ARG A 587 -25.37 5.05 18.72
CA ARG A 587 -26.00 3.72 18.75
C ARG A 587 -27.03 3.55 19.87
N GLY A 588 -27.15 4.51 20.79
CA GLY A 588 -28.03 4.41 21.96
C GLY A 588 -27.59 3.40 23.01
N ILE A 589 -26.30 3.04 23.05
CA ILE A 589 -25.73 2.07 24.00
C ILE A 589 -25.21 2.83 25.22
N ARG A 590 -25.67 2.47 26.41
CA ARG A 590 -25.18 3.06 27.66
C ARG A 590 -23.84 2.44 28.03
N VAL A 591 -22.87 3.32 28.27
CA VAL A 591 -21.49 2.96 28.60
C VAL A 591 -21.02 3.83 29.76
N ASP A 592 -20.34 3.21 30.71
CA ASP A 592 -19.64 3.88 31.80
C ASP A 592 -18.14 3.92 31.50
N MET A 593 -17.51 5.09 31.66
CA MET A 593 -16.13 5.36 31.27
C MET A 593 -15.37 5.98 32.44
N SER A 594 -14.29 5.33 32.87
CA SER A 594 -13.37 5.84 33.89
C SER A 594 -11.96 5.97 33.33
N CYS A 595 -11.26 7.04 33.72
CA CYS A 595 -9.88 7.30 33.34
C CYS A 595 -8.99 7.28 34.57
N ASP A 596 -7.84 6.62 34.46
CA ASP A 596 -6.79 6.60 35.47
C ASP A 596 -5.53 7.20 34.87
N ILE A 597 -5.14 8.38 35.35
CA ILE A 597 -4.12 9.22 34.73
C ILE A 597 -3.06 9.57 35.77
N PRO A 598 -1.85 9.00 35.66
CA PRO A 598 -0.74 9.37 36.53
C PRO A 598 -0.35 10.84 36.37
N GLN A 599 -0.06 11.52 37.48
CA GLN A 599 0.34 12.94 37.50
C GLN A 599 1.63 13.22 36.71
N VAL A 600 2.49 12.21 36.55
CA VAL A 600 3.81 12.31 35.90
C VAL A 600 3.73 12.02 34.38
N SER A 601 2.54 11.81 33.82
CA SER A 601 2.36 11.41 32.42
C SER A 601 2.91 12.45 31.43
N CYS A 602 2.52 13.72 31.55
CA CYS A 602 2.97 14.79 30.66
C CYS A 602 4.47 15.08 30.76
N SER A 603 5.05 15.05 31.97
CA SER A 603 6.47 15.32 32.15
C SER A 603 7.35 14.20 31.60
N MET A 604 6.94 12.93 31.74
CA MET A 604 7.64 11.80 31.14
C MET A 604 7.55 11.83 29.60
N LEU A 605 6.38 12.13 29.03
CA LEU A 605 6.22 12.30 27.59
C LEU A 605 7.14 13.41 27.04
N PHE A 606 7.17 14.56 27.70
CA PHE A 606 8.02 15.67 27.29
C PHE A 606 9.52 15.34 27.40
N LYS A 607 9.92 14.56 28.41
CA LYS A 607 11.30 14.09 28.56
C LYS A 607 11.76 13.26 27.35
N TYR A 608 10.88 12.46 26.75
CA TYR A 608 11.19 11.72 25.52
C TYR A 608 11.26 12.62 24.29
N LEU A 609 10.42 13.67 24.22
CA LEU A 609 10.39 14.62 23.09
C LEU A 609 11.50 15.70 23.16
N LYS A 610 12.09 15.92 24.33
CA LYS A 610 13.01 17.04 24.63
C LYS A 610 14.15 17.21 23.62
N SER A 611 14.83 16.13 23.23
CA SER A 611 15.95 16.20 22.27
C SER A 611 15.49 16.68 20.90
N ASP A 612 14.36 16.17 20.44
CA ASP A 612 13.81 16.45 19.11
C ASP A 612 13.22 17.87 19.09
N PHE A 613 12.58 18.29 20.18
CA PHE A 613 12.02 19.63 20.34
C PHE A 613 13.09 20.72 20.23
N VAL A 614 14.23 20.58 20.94
CA VAL A 614 15.34 21.53 20.89
C VAL A 614 15.99 21.56 19.51
N THR A 615 16.12 20.39 18.88
CA THR A 615 16.68 20.26 17.52
C THR A 615 15.81 20.96 16.48
N GLU A 616 14.49 20.76 16.54
CA GLU A 616 13.55 21.43 15.63
C GLU A 616 13.43 22.94 15.88
N TYR A 617 13.55 23.39 17.12
CA TYR A 617 13.62 24.82 17.42
C TYR A 617 14.82 25.48 16.74
N GLN A 618 16.00 24.86 16.84
CA GLN A 618 17.21 25.36 16.18
C GLN A 618 17.05 25.36 14.65
N ARG A 619 16.49 24.28 14.07
CA ARG A 619 16.18 24.22 12.63
C ARG A 619 15.21 25.31 12.20
N SER A 620 14.20 25.62 13.02
CA SER A 620 13.24 26.69 12.73
C SER A 620 13.93 28.06 12.66
N LYS A 621 14.84 28.36 13.62
CA LYS A 621 15.67 29.56 13.59
C LYS A 621 16.57 29.62 12.36
N ASP A 622 17.26 28.53 12.06
CA ASP A 622 18.13 28.41 10.89
C ASP A 622 17.34 28.64 9.59
N ARG A 623 16.09 28.17 9.50
CA ARG A 623 15.20 28.39 8.35
C ARG A 623 14.80 29.85 8.17
N VAL A 624 14.42 30.53 9.26
CA VAL A 624 14.10 31.96 9.24
C VAL A 624 15.32 32.76 8.81
N LEU A 625 16.49 32.43 9.35
CA LEU A 625 17.75 33.07 9.02
C LEU A 625 18.16 32.81 7.57
N LYS A 626 18.02 31.59 7.07
CA LYS A 626 18.29 31.24 5.66
C LYS A 626 17.39 32.04 4.71
N LYS A 627 16.10 32.22 5.03
CA LYS A 627 15.19 33.08 4.26
C LYS A 627 15.63 34.54 4.28
N ALA A 628 16.09 35.03 5.44
CA ALA A 628 16.62 36.39 5.57
C ALA A 628 17.91 36.58 4.75
N ILE A 629 18.85 35.63 4.80
CA ILE A 629 20.10 35.69 4.03
C ILE A 629 19.81 35.57 2.52
N GLY A 630 18.89 34.69 2.12
CA GLY A 630 18.48 34.55 0.72
C GLY A 630 17.83 35.82 0.15
N ALA A 631 17.20 36.64 1.00
CA ALA A 631 16.65 37.93 0.60
C ALA A 631 17.71 39.04 0.43
N LEU A 632 18.97 38.80 0.82
CA LEU A 632 20.07 39.76 0.67
C LEU A 632 20.63 39.80 -0.77
N ASP A 633 20.11 38.98 -1.69
CA ASP A 633 20.45 38.94 -3.13
C ASP A 633 21.97 39.01 -3.39
N LEU A 634 22.72 38.23 -2.60
CA LEU A 634 24.19 38.22 -2.63
C LEU A 634 24.68 37.53 -3.90
N ASP A 635 25.59 38.19 -4.64
CA ASP A 635 26.25 37.60 -5.81
C ASP A 635 26.98 36.31 -5.40
N VAL A 636 26.46 35.16 -5.85
CA VAL A 636 26.93 33.80 -5.50
C VAL A 636 28.43 33.60 -5.80
N ASN A 637 28.97 34.39 -6.74
CA ASN A 637 30.37 34.39 -7.12
C ASN A 637 31.30 35.10 -6.09
N ASN A 638 30.81 36.11 -5.37
CA ASN A 638 31.59 36.84 -4.34
C ASN A 638 31.52 36.20 -2.94
N VAL A 639 30.59 35.26 -2.72
CA VAL A 639 30.45 34.54 -1.43
C VAL A 639 31.52 33.45 -1.26
N ASN A 640 32.13 32.99 -2.36
CA ASN A 640 33.14 31.93 -2.37
C ASN A 640 34.59 32.41 -2.57
N ASP A 641 34.82 33.73 -2.74
CA ASP A 641 36.17 34.26 -2.89
C ASP A 641 36.91 34.27 -1.54
N ALA A 642 38.00 33.51 -1.47
CA ALA A 642 38.73 33.21 -0.23
C ALA A 642 39.50 34.40 0.38
N SER A 643 39.52 35.56 -0.29
CA SER A 643 40.26 36.75 0.18
C SER A 643 39.46 37.67 1.10
N GLU A 644 38.13 37.73 0.99
CA GLU A 644 37.26 38.52 1.89
C GLU A 644 35.86 37.87 2.00
N PRO A 645 35.61 36.98 2.99
CA PRO A 645 34.29 36.38 3.17
C PRO A 645 33.27 37.44 3.59
N THR A 646 32.26 37.67 2.75
CA THR A 646 31.15 38.62 2.98
C THR A 646 30.19 38.16 4.08
N LEU A 647 30.16 36.86 4.39
CA LEU A 647 29.34 36.25 5.43
C LEU A 647 30.23 35.52 6.45
N CYS A 648 29.85 35.55 7.73
CA CYS A 648 30.51 34.77 8.76
C CYS A 648 30.36 33.25 8.51
N GLU A 649 31.30 32.45 9.03
CA GLU A 649 31.32 31.00 8.83
C GLU A 649 30.02 30.30 9.28
N GLU A 650 29.36 30.82 10.30
CA GLU A 650 28.08 30.30 10.82
C GLU A 650 26.95 30.44 9.78
N TYR A 651 26.81 31.62 9.18
CA TYR A 651 25.81 31.86 8.13
C TYR A 651 26.14 31.14 6.83
N GLN A 652 27.42 31.01 6.49
CA GLN A 652 27.85 30.17 5.37
C GLN A 652 27.51 28.70 5.59
N ARG A 653 27.65 28.19 6.83
CA ARG A 653 27.28 26.82 7.19
C ARG A 653 25.77 26.58 7.06
N ILE A 654 24.95 27.55 7.51
CA ILE A 654 23.48 27.49 7.38
C ILE A 654 23.05 27.56 5.91
N MET A 655 23.70 28.40 5.09
CA MET A 655 23.44 28.49 3.66
C MET A 655 23.84 27.21 2.90
N LYS A 656 25.01 26.63 3.22
CA LYS A 656 25.52 25.39 2.62
C LYS A 656 24.81 24.14 3.13
N SER A 657 24.19 24.21 4.31
CA SER A 657 23.40 23.09 4.81
C SER A 657 22.22 22.85 3.85
N SER A 658 22.24 21.69 3.19
CA SER A 658 21.10 21.17 2.46
C SER A 658 20.03 20.77 3.47
N VAL A 659 19.45 21.75 4.15
CA VAL A 659 18.14 21.60 4.76
C VAL A 659 17.22 21.35 3.57
N ASP A 660 16.98 20.08 3.26
CA ASP A 660 15.95 19.65 2.31
C ASP A 660 14.62 20.20 2.85
N ASP A 661 14.28 21.43 2.43
CA ASP A 661 13.12 22.21 2.86
C ASP A 661 11.78 21.49 2.57
N THR A 662 11.83 20.40 1.80
CA THR A 662 10.69 19.58 1.39
C THR A 662 10.55 18.26 2.17
N LYS A 663 11.54 17.88 2.99
CA LYS A 663 11.53 16.59 3.72
C LYS A 663 11.51 16.69 5.24
N SER A 664 11.63 17.87 5.85
CA SER A 664 11.39 17.98 7.30
C SER A 664 9.88 17.92 7.55
N LYS A 665 9.44 16.76 8.03
CA LYS A 665 8.04 16.30 8.01
C LYS A 665 7.17 16.80 9.16
N LEU A 666 7.70 17.52 10.16
CA LEU A 666 6.95 18.15 11.25
C LEU A 666 7.62 19.50 11.57
N HIS A 667 6.83 20.56 11.75
CA HIS A 667 7.36 21.87 12.09
C HIS A 667 7.40 22.09 13.60
N PHE A 668 8.30 22.97 14.05
CA PHE A 668 8.39 23.35 15.46
C PHE A 668 7.03 23.79 16.03
N ASP A 669 6.26 24.55 15.25
CA ASP A 669 4.92 25.00 15.63
C ASP A 669 3.95 23.82 15.90
N ASP A 670 4.09 22.71 15.15
CA ASP A 670 3.28 21.51 15.38
C ASP A 670 3.63 20.86 16.72
N LEU A 671 4.91 20.84 17.09
CA LEU A 671 5.36 20.31 18.39
C LEU A 671 4.85 21.15 19.55
N VAL A 672 4.85 22.48 19.41
CA VAL A 672 4.28 23.40 20.42
C VAL A 672 2.79 23.08 20.63
N VAL A 673 2.03 22.89 19.54
CA VAL A 673 0.61 22.52 19.61
C VAL A 673 0.40 21.16 20.27
N ILE A 674 1.25 20.17 19.97
CA ILE A 674 1.17 18.83 20.57
C ILE A 674 1.36 18.89 22.08
N VAL A 675 2.40 19.59 22.57
CA VAL A 675 2.68 19.67 24.01
C VAL A 675 1.62 20.52 24.74
N GLU A 676 1.16 21.61 24.12
CA GLU A 676 0.02 22.38 24.63
C GLU A 676 -1.21 21.47 24.79
N GLN A 677 -1.48 20.62 23.80
CA GLN A 677 -2.63 19.71 23.81
C GLN A 677 -2.51 18.62 24.89
N TRP A 678 -1.31 18.06 25.14
CA TRP A 678 -1.10 17.10 26.23
C TRP A 678 -1.51 17.68 27.58
N TYR A 679 -1.12 18.93 27.85
CA TYR A 679 -1.47 19.61 29.09
C TYR A 679 -2.97 19.90 29.19
N MET A 680 -3.60 20.34 28.10
CA MET A 680 -5.05 20.57 28.03
C MET A 680 -5.84 19.29 28.33
N ASP A 681 -5.45 18.17 27.73
CA ASP A 681 -6.10 16.87 27.95
C ASP A 681 -5.86 16.34 29.35
N PHE A 682 -4.68 16.58 29.92
CA PHE A 682 -4.39 16.28 31.32
C PHE A 682 -5.35 17.01 32.24
N CYS A 683 -5.48 18.34 32.12
CA CYS A 683 -6.36 19.10 32.99
C CYS A 683 -7.83 18.70 32.80
N ARG A 684 -8.25 18.42 31.56
CA ARG A 684 -9.61 17.97 31.25
C ARG A 684 -9.96 16.64 31.91
N LEU A 685 -9.05 15.66 31.88
CA LEU A 685 -9.34 14.31 32.36
C LEU A 685 -9.02 14.10 33.85
N SER A 686 -8.02 14.80 34.40
CA SER A 686 -7.58 14.62 35.81
C SER A 686 -8.17 15.64 36.79
N LEU A 687 -8.45 16.88 36.35
CA LEU A 687 -8.85 17.98 37.23
C LEU A 687 -10.36 18.34 37.13
N TYR A 688 -11.17 17.53 36.44
CA TYR A 688 -12.60 17.77 36.23
C TYR A 688 -12.94 19.21 35.77
N GLY A 689 -12.07 19.84 34.96
CA GLY A 689 -12.35 21.13 34.33
C GLY A 689 -12.15 22.39 35.20
N ARG A 690 -11.20 22.41 36.15
CA ARG A 690 -10.77 23.67 36.79
C ARG A 690 -10.26 24.69 35.75
N ASP A 691 -10.31 25.98 36.03
CA ASP A 691 -9.80 27.02 35.12
C ASP A 691 -8.25 27.02 35.07
N TYR A 692 -7.68 26.52 33.98
CA TYR A 692 -6.22 26.44 33.75
C TYR A 692 -5.73 27.35 32.61
N ASN A 693 -6.58 28.29 32.16
CA ASN A 693 -6.28 29.19 31.04
C ASN A 693 -5.02 30.05 31.25
N SER A 694 -4.74 30.47 32.48
CA SER A 694 -3.55 31.25 32.83
C SER A 694 -2.25 30.43 32.72
N GLN A 695 -2.26 29.20 33.23
CA GLN A 695 -1.13 28.26 33.14
C GLN A 695 -0.90 27.80 31.70
N ARG A 696 -1.97 27.62 30.92
CA ARG A 696 -1.90 27.34 29.48
C ARG A 696 -1.17 28.45 28.72
N LEU A 697 -1.52 29.72 28.95
CA LEU A 697 -0.85 30.85 28.28
C LEU A 697 0.63 30.93 28.65
N ARG A 698 0.96 30.68 29.92
CA ARG A 698 2.35 30.62 30.39
C ARG A 698 3.13 29.47 29.73
N LEU A 699 2.54 28.27 29.68
CA LEU A 699 3.13 27.11 29.00
C LEU A 699 3.37 27.40 27.52
N LYS A 700 2.39 28.01 26.83
CA LYS A 700 2.50 28.35 25.42
C LYS A 700 3.65 29.32 25.16
N ALA A 701 3.82 30.35 26.01
CA ALA A 701 4.93 31.28 25.90
C ALA A 701 6.29 30.58 26.11
N ALA A 702 6.41 29.75 27.15
CA ALA A 702 7.62 28.99 27.44
C ALA A 702 7.97 28.00 26.30
N LEU A 703 6.97 27.35 25.71
CA LEU A 703 7.14 26.47 24.55
C LEU A 703 7.62 27.24 23.32
N GLN A 704 7.03 28.39 23.01
CA GLN A 704 7.42 29.22 21.85
C GLN A 704 8.86 29.74 21.96
N ASN A 705 9.32 30.02 23.18
CA ASN A 705 10.69 30.48 23.45
C ASN A 705 11.70 29.33 23.65
N CYS A 706 11.23 28.07 23.67
CA CYS A 706 12.03 26.89 23.98
C CYS A 706 12.71 26.94 25.37
N GLU A 707 12.00 27.48 26.37
CA GLU A 707 12.43 27.54 27.77
C GLU A 707 12.18 26.20 28.48
N VAL A 708 13.02 25.21 28.19
CA VAL A 708 12.81 23.80 28.57
C VAL A 708 12.64 23.59 30.08
N GLU A 709 13.40 24.31 30.91
CA GLU A 709 13.29 24.21 32.37
C GLU A 709 11.95 24.75 32.90
N GLU A 710 11.44 25.85 32.31
CA GLU A 710 10.13 26.39 32.67
C GLU A 710 9.01 25.46 32.23
N VAL A 711 9.12 24.84 31.05
CA VAL A 711 8.17 23.82 30.58
C VAL A 711 8.15 22.61 31.53
N GLU A 712 9.31 22.06 31.91
CA GLU A 712 9.39 20.93 32.86
C GLU A 712 8.81 21.30 34.23
N ASN A 713 9.07 22.52 34.71
CA ASN A 713 8.50 23.01 35.97
C ASN A 713 6.98 23.14 35.92
N ILE A 714 6.41 23.63 34.81
CA ILE A 714 4.95 23.74 34.66
C ILE A 714 4.31 22.36 34.55
N LEU A 715 4.94 21.42 33.85
CA LEU A 715 4.42 20.05 33.69
C LEU A 715 4.56 19.20 34.97
N THR A 716 5.49 19.53 35.88
CA THR A 716 5.70 18.82 37.16
C THR A 716 4.98 19.47 38.35
N ASN A 717 4.92 20.80 38.45
CA ASN A 717 4.44 21.52 39.64
C ASN A 717 2.92 21.76 39.70
N ASN A 718 2.09 20.84 39.21
CA ASN A 718 0.63 20.96 39.26
C ASN A 718 0.02 20.88 40.69
N ASN A 719 0.82 20.96 41.77
CA ASN A 719 0.37 20.78 43.16
C ASN A 719 0.55 21.96 44.14
N ASN A 720 1.13 23.11 43.77
CA ASN A 720 1.37 24.19 44.76
C ASN A 720 0.33 25.33 44.77
N SER A 721 -0.94 25.01 44.52
CA SER A 721 -2.06 25.89 44.89
C SER A 721 -3.14 25.14 45.68
N GLN A 722 -2.71 24.37 46.69
CA GLN A 722 -3.44 24.40 47.95
C GLN A 722 -3.21 25.79 48.56
N ILE A 723 -4.15 26.69 48.32
CA ILE A 723 -4.30 27.87 49.17
C ILE A 723 -4.76 27.31 50.52
N ASP A 724 -3.82 27.23 51.47
CA ASP A 724 -4.16 27.21 52.89
C ASP A 724 -4.91 28.51 53.18
N PHE A 725 -6.24 28.43 53.18
CA PHE A 725 -7.04 29.37 53.97
C PHE A 725 -6.96 28.87 55.41
N GLU A 726 -5.96 29.35 56.13
CA GLU A 726 -6.03 29.43 57.58
C GLU A 726 -7.03 30.54 57.97
N TYR A 727 -8.07 30.09 58.69
CA TYR A 727 -9.15 30.80 59.40
C TYR A 727 -10.35 31.33 58.59
#